data_AF-A0A7X8MK30-F1
#
_entry.id   AF-A0A7X8MK30-F1
#
_cell.length_a   1.000
_cell.length_b   1.000
_cell.length_c   1.000
_cell.angle_alpha   90.00
_cell.angle_beta   90.00
_cell.angle_gamma   90.00
#
_symmetry.space_group_name_H-M   'P 1'
#
loop_
_entity.id
_entity.type
_entity.pdbx_description
1 polymer ?
#
loop_
_entity_poly.entity_id
_entity_poly.type
_entity_poly.pdbx_seq_one_letter_code
_entity_poly.pdbx_strand_id
1 'polypeptide(L)'
;MKSARLSFSKALFYKNMQRFWPILAAYLIGMALFGYGVASSIPDYLVLEPHYFTNLIYRASGVLVMLVALFSILAAAAVFAYMHNSRSTAMINALPFNRKTVFFSNYLSGLFMIMIPLLLLFLGLLGLGLGYGMLEIVPLLVWLLIFAVLTLLLYSLAVTMGLMTGNIIAHLVFYGIANFLLIGLEVLVKGNLAMFLYGYSYRVFNYGGYIFEVATPIAYAGNLYSANNMQWGVWGAYLLAALVLTWLAYQLYQRRKMENAGDVIAIRQLNPVFKYGVTFCSSLAFGTFLLELFNLETNFEVAVILYLLAGMIGYFVAEMLMQKTFRVWKNYRGFVVYALIFVLASVSVYNDWYGYASRLPDADRVEAVAFSHNSISHINMQLLKADRSRVYLDQIINMPDSMAIAYGTPLNLERDSNSDGYNYPIMENLSPEEMRSLWAITSGIYKSDASIEAIYSLHSYMVDNMSDIRDEYRQRYQERLIDSENLRHYYICFAYRLDSGDIQYYSFPVILPLYPQDESDQQMLDQLMAIISSPEERSKKAAVLDIEVEDIRYLDVNFHVKHYADWEKKLPQATIEATRPMAELIERQPVEILPADRADFLEAVQADYLEMSDYQMFESEYLTCANVDMQVEYPHLPSYNRFRDRHYPFSISVYNQNVFDLLQERDYLDAEAVEYIREGAK
;
A
#
# COMPACT_ATOMS: atom_id res chain seq x y z
N MET A 1 49.79 -39.82 -10.69
CA MET A 1 48.50 -39.43 -11.30
C MET A 1 47.64 -38.75 -10.25
N LYS A 2 47.40 -37.44 -10.36
CA LYS A 2 46.45 -36.73 -9.47
C LYS A 2 45.04 -37.10 -9.92
N SER A 3 44.40 -38.04 -9.22
CA SER A 3 42.96 -38.35 -9.40
C SER A 3 42.16 -37.03 -9.37
N ALA A 4 41.26 -36.84 -10.34
CA ALA A 4 40.33 -35.72 -10.38
C ALA A 4 39.47 -35.75 -9.11
N ARG A 5 39.91 -35.08 -8.05
CA ARG A 5 39.24 -35.10 -6.75
C ARG A 5 37.87 -34.43 -6.91
N LEU A 6 36.82 -35.18 -6.60
CA LEU A 6 35.43 -34.74 -6.67
C LEU A 6 35.23 -33.40 -5.93
N SER A 7 34.44 -32.51 -6.53
CA SER A 7 33.98 -31.26 -5.92
C SER A 7 33.05 -31.46 -4.73
N PHE A 8 32.64 -32.71 -4.45
CA PHE A 8 31.69 -33.09 -3.42
C PHE A 8 32.19 -34.30 -2.62
N SER A 9 31.97 -34.29 -1.30
CA SER A 9 32.31 -35.39 -0.39
C SER A 9 31.03 -35.95 0.24
N LYS A 10 30.70 -37.20 -0.11
CA LYS A 10 29.57 -37.94 0.48
C LYS A 10 29.68 -38.06 2.01
N ALA A 11 30.90 -38.23 2.52
CA ALA A 11 31.14 -38.36 3.96
C ALA A 11 30.80 -37.07 4.73
N LEU A 12 31.20 -35.90 4.20
CA LEU A 12 30.85 -34.61 4.79
C LEU A 12 29.34 -34.38 4.76
N PHE A 13 28.71 -34.68 3.61
CA PHE A 13 27.27 -34.56 3.45
C PHE A 13 26.50 -35.41 4.47
N TYR A 14 26.84 -36.70 4.57
CA TYR A 14 26.18 -37.63 5.49
C TYR A 14 26.36 -37.20 6.95
N LYS A 15 27.56 -36.75 7.33
CA LYS A 15 27.83 -36.24 8.67
C LYS A 15 27.03 -34.98 9.00
N ASN A 16 26.86 -34.07 8.04
CA ASN A 16 26.00 -32.90 8.20
C ASN A 16 24.54 -33.30 8.39
N MET A 17 24.04 -34.25 7.60
CA MET A 17 22.67 -34.76 7.76
C MET A 17 22.47 -35.37 9.15
N GLN A 18 23.39 -36.22 9.61
CA GLN A 18 23.32 -36.82 10.95
C GLN A 18 23.40 -35.80 12.08
N ARG A 19 24.14 -34.71 11.89
CA ARG A 19 24.32 -33.70 12.94
C ARG A 19 23.17 -32.71 13.01
N PHE A 20 22.63 -32.32 11.87
CA PHE A 20 21.66 -31.23 11.75
C PHE A 20 20.25 -31.72 11.32
N TRP A 21 19.98 -33.03 11.40
CA TRP A 21 18.66 -33.60 11.16
C TRP A 21 17.50 -32.93 11.95
N PRO A 22 17.69 -32.36 13.16
CA PRO A 22 16.58 -31.71 13.85
C PRO A 22 16.04 -30.49 13.09
N ILE A 23 16.89 -29.78 12.33
CA ILE A 23 16.46 -28.64 11.51
C ILE A 23 15.60 -29.12 10.35
N LEU A 24 16.03 -30.21 9.68
CA LEU A 24 15.25 -30.87 8.63
C LEU A 24 13.89 -31.35 9.19
N ALA A 25 13.89 -32.02 10.34
CA ALA A 25 12.67 -32.51 10.98
C ALA A 25 11.72 -31.38 11.38
N ALA A 26 12.23 -30.31 11.99
CA ALA A 26 11.44 -29.14 12.33
C ALA A 26 10.83 -28.47 11.09
N TYR A 27 11.58 -28.40 9.99
CA TYR A 27 11.05 -27.83 8.75
C TYR A 27 9.99 -28.72 8.09
N LEU A 28 10.19 -30.04 8.12
CA LEU A 28 9.18 -31.02 7.69
C LEU A 28 7.88 -30.87 8.47
N ILE A 29 7.97 -30.68 9.79
CA ILE A 29 6.79 -30.44 10.62
C ILE A 29 6.11 -29.12 10.22
N GLY A 30 6.87 -28.04 10.04
CA GLY A 30 6.31 -26.76 9.58
C GLY A 30 5.60 -26.88 8.22
N MET A 31 6.21 -27.59 7.27
CA MET A 31 5.63 -27.89 5.96
C MET A 31 4.37 -28.76 6.06
N ALA A 32 4.37 -29.77 6.93
CA ALA A 32 3.21 -30.62 7.16
C ALA A 32 2.05 -29.85 7.80
N LEU A 33 2.33 -28.96 8.76
CA LEU A 33 1.33 -28.09 9.38
C LEU A 33 0.74 -27.10 8.36
N PHE A 34 1.57 -26.54 7.47
CA PHE A 34 1.10 -25.72 6.37
C PHE A 34 0.17 -26.51 5.44
N GLY A 35 0.59 -27.70 5.00
CA GLY A 35 -0.22 -28.56 4.15
C GLY A 35 -1.54 -28.98 4.82
N TYR A 36 -1.51 -29.26 6.13
CA TYR A 36 -2.71 -29.53 6.92
C TYR A 36 -3.64 -28.30 6.96
N GLY A 37 -3.10 -27.09 7.16
CA GLY A 37 -3.89 -25.86 7.14
C GLY A 37 -4.58 -25.60 5.80
N VAL A 38 -3.89 -25.90 4.69
CA VAL A 38 -4.50 -25.86 3.34
C VAL A 38 -5.62 -26.89 3.25
N ALA A 39 -5.38 -28.13 3.66
CA ALA A 39 -6.39 -29.20 3.61
C ALA A 39 -7.63 -28.88 4.47
N SER A 40 -7.44 -28.33 5.68
CA SER A 40 -8.54 -27.98 6.59
C SER A 40 -9.33 -26.76 6.14
N SER A 41 -8.80 -25.98 5.18
CA SER A 41 -9.48 -24.82 4.61
C SER A 41 -10.36 -25.18 3.42
N ILE A 42 -10.35 -26.45 2.98
CA ILE A 42 -11.21 -26.94 1.90
C ILE A 42 -12.60 -27.24 2.51
N PRO A 43 -13.69 -26.59 2.06
CA PRO A 43 -15.03 -26.86 2.57
C PRO A 43 -15.54 -28.23 2.13
N ASP A 44 -16.22 -28.95 3.04
CA ASP A 44 -16.72 -30.32 2.79
C ASP A 44 -17.91 -30.40 1.79
N TYR A 45 -18.53 -29.26 1.43
CA TYR A 45 -19.87 -29.23 0.82
C TYR A 45 -20.01 -28.41 -0.49
N LEU A 46 -18.91 -28.05 -1.17
CA LEU A 46 -18.98 -27.33 -2.45
C LEU A 46 -18.54 -28.19 -3.66
N VAL A 47 -19.21 -27.98 -4.80
CA VAL A 47 -18.66 -28.26 -6.13
C VAL A 47 -17.57 -27.22 -6.37
N LEU A 48 -16.33 -27.56 -6.03
CA LEU A 48 -15.23 -26.59 -6.02
C LEU A 48 -14.72 -26.35 -7.44
N GLU A 49 -14.67 -25.06 -7.82
CA GLU A 49 -14.08 -24.63 -9.08
C GLU A 49 -12.60 -25.08 -9.18
N PRO A 50 -12.12 -25.47 -10.39
CA PRO A 50 -10.75 -25.92 -10.59
C PRO A 50 -9.68 -24.94 -10.07
N HIS A 51 -9.93 -23.63 -10.17
CA HIS A 51 -8.99 -22.58 -9.74
C HIS A 51 -8.98 -22.32 -8.22
N TYR A 52 -9.99 -22.79 -7.48
CA TYR A 52 -10.10 -22.54 -6.04
C TYR A 52 -8.90 -23.08 -5.28
N PHE A 53 -8.54 -24.34 -5.55
CA PHE A 53 -7.43 -25.02 -4.87
C PHE A 53 -6.09 -24.31 -5.11
N THR A 54 -5.83 -23.90 -6.35
CA THR A 54 -4.66 -23.12 -6.72
C THR A 54 -4.65 -21.77 -5.98
N ASN A 55 -5.73 -21.00 -6.04
CA ASN A 55 -5.81 -19.69 -5.38
C ASN A 55 -5.66 -19.81 -3.85
N LEU A 56 -6.21 -20.85 -3.24
CA LEU A 56 -6.03 -21.15 -1.82
C LEU A 56 -4.55 -21.37 -1.47
N ILE A 57 -3.83 -22.16 -2.27
CA ILE A 57 -2.38 -22.39 -2.09
C ILE A 57 -1.61 -21.07 -2.18
N TYR A 58 -1.89 -20.24 -3.20
CA TYR A 58 -1.21 -18.95 -3.38
C TYR A 58 -1.54 -17.97 -2.24
N ARG A 59 -2.80 -17.85 -1.81
CA ARG A 59 -3.18 -17.02 -0.66
C ARG A 59 -2.51 -17.47 0.64
N ALA A 60 -2.44 -18.77 0.89
CA ALA A 60 -1.78 -19.32 2.08
C ALA A 60 -0.24 -19.11 2.04
N SER A 61 0.35 -18.98 0.85
CA SER A 61 1.80 -18.96 0.62
C SER A 61 2.54 -17.81 1.32
N GLY A 62 1.87 -16.74 1.76
CA GLY A 62 2.50 -15.67 2.55
C GLY A 62 3.20 -16.19 3.82
N VAL A 63 2.58 -17.13 4.54
CA VAL A 63 3.18 -17.77 5.73
C VAL A 63 4.37 -18.65 5.33
N LEU A 64 4.25 -19.33 4.18
CA LEU A 64 5.28 -20.23 3.66
C LEU A 64 6.57 -19.48 3.33
N VAL A 65 6.48 -18.26 2.77
CA VAL A 65 7.65 -17.41 2.50
C VAL A 65 8.47 -17.16 3.77
N MET A 66 7.81 -16.85 4.88
CA MET A 66 8.47 -16.59 6.17
C MET A 66 9.11 -17.87 6.73
N LEU A 67 8.46 -19.03 6.59
CA LEU A 67 9.02 -20.33 6.95
C LEU A 67 10.28 -20.64 6.11
N VAL A 68 10.23 -20.45 4.80
CA VAL A 68 11.38 -20.64 3.91
C VAL A 68 12.53 -19.73 4.33
N ALA A 69 12.25 -18.45 4.61
CA ALA A 69 13.25 -17.49 5.05
C ALA A 69 13.92 -17.89 6.38
N LEU A 70 13.11 -18.32 7.36
CA LEU A 70 13.58 -18.77 8.68
C LEU A 70 14.44 -20.03 8.57
N PHE A 71 13.98 -21.06 7.86
CA PHE A 71 14.74 -22.30 7.73
C PHE A 71 15.96 -22.17 6.81
N SER A 72 15.94 -21.22 5.87
CA SER A 72 17.11 -20.82 5.08
C SER A 72 18.26 -20.35 5.97
N ILE A 73 17.98 -19.45 6.91
CA ILE A 73 19.00 -18.96 7.83
C ILE A 73 19.42 -20.01 8.86
N LEU A 74 18.48 -20.81 9.40
CA LEU A 74 18.82 -21.87 10.35
C LEU A 74 19.74 -22.93 9.73
N ALA A 75 19.44 -23.41 8.52
CA ALA A 75 20.27 -24.40 7.83
C ALA A 75 21.64 -23.81 7.45
N ALA A 76 21.67 -22.59 6.93
CA ALA A 76 22.92 -21.90 6.60
C ALA A 76 23.78 -21.72 7.86
N ALA A 77 23.22 -21.17 8.93
CA ALA A 77 23.91 -20.96 10.20
C ALA A 77 24.44 -22.27 10.78
N ALA A 78 23.65 -23.35 10.75
CA ALA A 78 24.07 -24.65 11.29
C ALA A 78 25.23 -25.27 10.52
N VAL A 79 25.12 -25.38 9.19
CA VAL A 79 26.13 -26.06 8.37
C VAL A 79 27.43 -25.25 8.28
N PHE A 80 27.35 -23.92 8.40
CA PHE A 80 28.49 -23.02 8.38
C PHE A 80 28.96 -22.55 9.77
N ALA A 81 28.31 -23.00 10.86
CA ALA A 81 28.60 -22.59 12.24
C ALA A 81 30.08 -22.75 12.64
N TYR A 82 30.76 -23.75 12.06
CA TYR A 82 32.16 -24.02 12.37
C TYR A 82 33.09 -22.85 12.03
N MET A 83 32.69 -21.95 11.11
CA MET A 83 33.48 -20.77 10.73
C MET A 83 33.47 -19.67 11.78
N HIS A 84 32.52 -19.69 12.71
CA HIS A 84 32.44 -18.72 13.80
C HIS A 84 33.40 -19.05 14.96
N ASN A 85 34.03 -20.23 14.94
CA ASN A 85 35.01 -20.65 15.95
C ASN A 85 36.34 -21.03 15.30
N SER A 86 37.43 -20.39 15.73
CA SER A 86 38.78 -20.62 15.23
C SER A 86 39.24 -22.07 15.39
N ARG A 87 38.90 -22.74 16.51
CA ARG A 87 39.25 -24.14 16.78
C ARG A 87 38.56 -25.09 15.80
N SER A 88 37.26 -24.91 15.58
CA SER A 88 36.47 -25.71 14.64
C SER A 88 36.91 -25.48 13.19
N THR A 89 37.27 -24.24 12.85
CA THR A 89 37.81 -23.89 11.54
C THR A 89 39.17 -24.54 11.29
N ALA A 90 40.06 -24.54 12.28
CA ALA A 90 41.35 -25.22 12.18
C ALA A 90 41.18 -26.74 11.99
N MET A 91 40.26 -27.37 12.74
CA MET A 91 39.94 -28.79 12.60
C MET A 91 39.47 -29.14 11.19
N ILE A 92 38.58 -28.34 10.59
CA ILE A 92 38.07 -28.60 9.23
C ILE A 92 39.14 -28.38 8.16
N ASN A 93 40.01 -27.37 8.32
CA ASN A 93 41.14 -27.16 7.42
C ASN A 93 42.25 -28.22 7.57
N ALA A 94 42.28 -28.99 8.67
CA ALA A 94 43.20 -30.10 8.86
C ALA A 94 42.75 -31.40 8.15
N LEU A 95 41.48 -31.48 7.74
CA LEU A 95 40.98 -32.63 6.98
C LEU A 95 41.62 -32.66 5.57
N PRO A 96 41.80 -33.85 4.96
CA PRO A 96 42.40 -33.99 3.62
C PRO A 96 41.43 -33.58 2.48
N PHE A 97 40.66 -32.50 2.67
CA PHE A 97 39.70 -31.97 1.72
C PHE A 97 40.12 -30.57 1.22
N ASN A 98 39.92 -30.30 -0.06
CA ASN A 98 40.13 -28.97 -0.60
C ASN A 98 39.00 -28.03 -0.14
N ARG A 99 39.28 -26.72 0.00
CA ARG A 99 38.27 -25.69 0.34
C ARG A 99 37.04 -25.75 -0.57
N LYS A 100 37.23 -26.03 -1.87
CA LYS A 100 36.13 -26.24 -2.83
C LYS A 100 35.21 -27.38 -2.41
N THR A 101 35.77 -28.54 -2.08
CA THR A 101 35.01 -29.72 -1.67
C THR A 101 34.26 -29.48 -0.36
N VAL A 102 34.89 -28.80 0.60
CA VAL A 102 34.24 -28.46 1.88
C VAL A 102 33.08 -27.49 1.67
N PHE A 103 33.26 -26.43 0.88
CA PHE A 103 32.19 -25.48 0.58
C PHE A 103 30.98 -26.14 -0.08
N PHE A 104 31.18 -26.82 -1.22
CA PHE A 104 30.07 -27.40 -1.98
C PHE A 104 29.36 -28.51 -1.21
N SER A 105 30.08 -29.33 -0.42
CA SER A 105 29.44 -30.36 0.41
C SER A 105 28.54 -29.75 1.48
N ASN A 106 29.02 -28.70 2.15
CA ASN A 106 28.24 -27.96 3.15
C ASN A 106 27.06 -27.20 2.52
N TYR A 107 27.30 -26.46 1.44
CA TYR A 107 26.27 -25.72 0.72
C TYR A 107 25.13 -26.64 0.27
N LEU A 108 25.45 -27.75 -0.38
CA LEU A 108 24.46 -28.74 -0.83
C LEU A 108 23.77 -29.45 0.33
N SER A 109 24.45 -29.67 1.47
CA SER A 109 23.80 -30.21 2.67
C SER A 109 22.67 -29.31 3.16
N GLY A 110 22.93 -28.01 3.38
CA GLY A 110 21.88 -27.11 3.86
C GLY A 110 20.79 -26.87 2.82
N LEU A 111 21.14 -26.77 1.53
CA LEU A 111 20.16 -26.64 0.46
C LEU A 111 19.23 -27.86 0.40
N PHE A 112 19.79 -29.06 0.55
CA PHE A 112 19.01 -30.30 0.58
C PHE A 112 18.04 -30.34 1.77
N MET A 113 18.46 -29.85 2.95
CA MET A 113 17.60 -29.80 4.14
C MET A 113 16.35 -28.93 3.95
N ILE A 114 16.40 -27.94 3.06
CA ILE A 114 15.28 -27.03 2.79
C ILE A 114 14.52 -27.47 1.53
N MET A 115 15.20 -27.99 0.51
CA MET A 115 14.53 -28.43 -0.72
C MET A 115 13.66 -29.67 -0.53
N ILE A 116 14.10 -30.65 0.26
CA ILE A 116 13.35 -31.90 0.42
C ILE A 116 11.99 -31.66 1.07
N PRO A 117 11.85 -30.90 2.17
CA PRO A 117 10.54 -30.63 2.74
C PRO A 117 9.59 -29.89 1.79
N LEU A 118 10.10 -28.97 0.97
CA LEU A 118 9.31 -28.31 -0.08
C LEU A 118 8.80 -29.29 -1.13
N LEU A 119 9.66 -30.22 -1.59
CA LEU A 119 9.27 -31.25 -2.55
C LEU A 119 8.23 -32.21 -1.96
N LEU A 120 8.36 -32.58 -0.69
CA LEU A 120 7.39 -33.42 0.00
C LEU A 120 6.05 -32.70 0.20
N LEU A 121 6.07 -31.40 0.52
CA LEU A 121 4.86 -30.58 0.56
C LEU A 121 4.17 -30.56 -0.81
N PHE A 122 4.93 -30.32 -1.89
CA PHE A 122 4.39 -30.37 -3.26
C PHE A 122 3.72 -31.71 -3.56
N LEU A 123 4.35 -32.84 -3.21
CA LEU A 123 3.75 -34.16 -3.39
C LEU A 123 2.47 -34.34 -2.55
N GLY A 124 2.44 -33.80 -1.33
CA GLY A 124 1.25 -33.77 -0.48
C GLY A 124 0.11 -32.96 -1.10
N LEU A 125 0.39 -31.74 -1.57
CA LEU A 125 -0.58 -30.87 -2.26
C LEU A 125 -1.07 -31.50 -3.58
N LEU A 126 -0.18 -32.16 -4.32
CA LEU A 126 -0.55 -32.91 -5.53
C LEU A 126 -1.50 -34.07 -5.18
N GLY A 127 -1.22 -34.82 -4.10
CA GLY A 127 -2.09 -35.89 -3.61
C GLY A 127 -3.46 -35.36 -3.17
N LEU A 128 -3.50 -34.22 -2.48
CA LEU A 128 -4.75 -33.54 -2.10
C LEU A 128 -5.55 -33.13 -3.34
N GLY A 129 -4.93 -32.42 -4.29
CA GLY A 129 -5.61 -32.01 -5.52
C GLY A 129 -6.16 -33.18 -6.32
N LEU A 130 -5.44 -34.30 -6.39
CA LEU A 130 -5.92 -35.54 -7.02
C LEU A 130 -7.08 -36.18 -6.25
N GLY A 131 -6.98 -36.28 -4.92
CA GLY A 131 -7.99 -36.92 -4.08
C GLY A 131 -9.34 -36.19 -4.09
N TYR A 132 -9.28 -34.87 -4.23
CA TYR A 132 -10.45 -33.98 -4.28
C TYR A 132 -10.91 -33.65 -5.71
N GLY A 133 -10.18 -34.07 -6.74
CA GLY A 133 -10.53 -33.82 -8.15
C GLY A 133 -10.35 -32.37 -8.61
N MET A 134 -9.57 -31.57 -7.87
CA MET A 134 -9.35 -30.13 -8.09
C MET A 134 -7.94 -29.81 -8.63
N LEU A 135 -7.24 -30.82 -9.18
CA LEU A 135 -5.84 -30.66 -9.56
C LEU A 135 -5.67 -29.85 -10.85
N GLU A 136 -5.03 -28.69 -10.72
CA GLU A 136 -4.40 -27.99 -11.84
C GLU A 136 -2.89 -28.15 -11.80
N ILE A 137 -2.36 -29.04 -12.65
CA ILE A 137 -0.94 -29.41 -12.59
C ILE A 137 0.00 -28.26 -12.97
N VAL A 138 -0.37 -27.45 -13.95
CA VAL A 138 0.49 -26.35 -14.43
C VAL A 138 0.66 -25.29 -13.34
N PRO A 139 -0.39 -24.70 -12.74
CA PRO A 139 -0.23 -23.72 -11.67
C PRO A 139 0.49 -24.27 -10.44
N LEU A 140 0.31 -25.55 -10.10
CA LEU A 140 1.00 -26.20 -9.00
C LEU A 140 2.51 -26.39 -9.28
N LEU A 141 2.88 -26.73 -10.53
CA LEU A 141 4.29 -26.78 -10.95
C LEU A 141 4.94 -25.39 -10.98
N VAL A 142 4.19 -24.38 -11.41
CA VAL A 142 4.62 -22.97 -11.37
C VAL A 142 4.87 -22.54 -9.93
N TRP A 143 3.97 -22.88 -9.01
CA TRP A 143 4.13 -22.64 -7.58
C TRP A 143 5.38 -23.33 -7.01
N LEU A 144 5.62 -24.59 -7.37
CA LEU A 144 6.83 -25.31 -6.97
C LEU A 144 8.09 -24.59 -7.48
N LEU A 145 8.09 -24.13 -8.73
CA LEU A 145 9.22 -23.43 -9.33
C LEU A 145 9.50 -22.10 -8.60
N ILE A 146 8.47 -21.31 -8.30
CA ILE A 146 8.59 -20.08 -7.49
C ILE A 146 9.27 -20.38 -6.17
N PHE A 147 8.73 -21.32 -5.40
CA PHE A 147 9.24 -21.61 -4.07
C PHE A 147 10.62 -22.26 -4.12
N ALA A 148 10.95 -22.99 -5.18
CA ALA A 148 12.29 -23.52 -5.40
C ALA A 148 13.30 -22.41 -5.67
N VAL A 149 12.98 -21.45 -6.55
CA VAL A 149 13.82 -20.28 -6.85
C VAL A 149 13.98 -19.41 -5.60
N LEU A 150 12.89 -19.11 -4.91
CA LEU A 150 12.88 -18.31 -3.68
C LEU A 150 13.75 -18.97 -2.59
N THR A 151 13.59 -20.26 -2.36
CA THR A 151 14.42 -21.01 -1.40
C THR A 151 15.89 -20.95 -1.77
N LEU A 152 16.23 -21.17 -3.05
CA LEU A 152 17.61 -21.08 -3.52
C LEU A 152 18.18 -19.69 -3.28
N LEU A 153 17.41 -18.64 -3.58
CA LEU A 153 17.80 -17.25 -3.39
C LEU A 153 18.03 -16.91 -1.90
N LEU A 154 17.04 -17.18 -1.05
CA LEU A 154 17.09 -16.88 0.38
C LEU A 154 18.18 -17.69 1.09
N TYR A 155 18.35 -18.96 0.74
CA TYR A 155 19.45 -19.77 1.27
C TYR A 155 20.82 -19.27 0.80
N SER A 156 20.96 -18.90 -0.48
CA SER A 156 22.22 -18.32 -1.00
C SER A 156 22.56 -17.01 -0.31
N LEU A 157 21.55 -16.16 -0.07
CA LEU A 157 21.68 -14.93 0.68
C LEU A 157 22.12 -15.20 2.13
N ALA A 158 21.46 -16.14 2.81
CA ALA A 158 21.82 -16.56 4.16
C ALA A 158 23.27 -17.06 4.24
N VAL A 159 23.70 -17.92 3.32
CA VAL A 159 25.10 -18.39 3.29
C VAL A 159 26.07 -17.23 3.04
N THR A 160 25.75 -16.32 2.11
CA THR A 160 26.57 -15.14 1.82
C THR A 160 26.74 -14.27 3.06
N MET A 161 25.65 -13.95 3.77
CA MET A 161 25.69 -13.17 5.01
C MET A 161 26.46 -13.88 6.14
N GLY A 162 26.38 -15.20 6.23
CA GLY A 162 27.16 -15.98 7.20
C GLY A 162 28.66 -16.00 6.91
N LEU A 163 29.03 -15.86 5.64
CA LEU A 163 30.42 -15.73 5.23
C LEU A 163 30.97 -14.33 5.47
N MET A 164 30.10 -13.32 5.45
CA MET A 164 30.43 -11.93 5.75
C MET A 164 30.49 -11.64 7.25
N THR A 165 30.00 -12.53 8.11
CA THR A 165 29.97 -12.34 9.56
C THR A 165 30.88 -13.34 10.29
N GLY A 166 31.45 -12.92 11.42
CA GLY A 166 32.34 -13.74 12.25
C GLY A 166 31.65 -14.41 13.45
N ASN A 167 30.40 -14.06 13.75
CA ASN A 167 29.59 -14.67 14.82
C ASN A 167 28.15 -14.95 14.34
N ILE A 168 27.51 -15.96 14.92
CA ILE A 168 26.15 -16.41 14.60
C ILE A 168 25.09 -15.33 14.88
N ILE A 169 25.24 -14.53 15.93
CA ILE A 169 24.28 -13.44 16.23
C ILE A 169 24.30 -12.39 15.10
N ALA A 170 25.49 -11.97 14.68
CA ALA A 170 25.63 -11.06 13.55
C ALA A 170 25.06 -11.69 12.27
N HIS A 171 25.32 -12.98 12.03
CA HIS A 171 24.76 -13.71 10.88
C HIS A 171 23.24 -13.57 10.81
N LEU A 172 22.52 -13.83 11.91
CA LEU A 172 21.06 -13.70 11.98
C LEU A 172 20.61 -12.26 11.71
N VAL A 173 21.22 -11.28 12.38
CA VAL A 173 20.85 -9.86 12.24
C VAL A 173 21.09 -9.35 10.83
N PHE A 174 22.26 -9.61 10.24
CA PHE A 174 22.57 -9.17 8.87
C PHE A 174 21.68 -9.82 7.82
N TYR A 175 21.30 -11.09 8.02
CA TYR A 175 20.33 -11.74 7.14
C TYR A 175 18.95 -11.09 7.24
N GLY A 176 18.47 -10.80 8.46
CA GLY A 176 17.22 -10.08 8.67
C GLY A 176 17.25 -8.71 8.00
N ILE A 177 18.29 -7.91 8.27
CA ILE A 177 18.48 -6.60 7.63
C ILE A 177 18.48 -6.73 6.11
N ALA A 178 19.27 -7.64 5.53
CA ALA A 178 19.38 -7.77 4.08
C ALA A 178 18.05 -8.08 3.38
N ASN A 179 17.13 -8.79 4.04
CA ASN A 179 15.82 -9.10 3.48
C ASN A 179 14.83 -7.94 3.54
N PHE A 180 14.99 -7.00 4.49
CA PHE A 180 14.02 -5.91 4.68
C PHE A 180 14.63 -4.51 4.47
N LEU A 181 15.92 -4.41 4.14
CA LEU A 181 16.63 -3.13 4.05
C LEU A 181 16.00 -2.21 3.02
N LEU A 182 15.64 -2.72 1.84
CA LEU A 182 15.14 -1.91 0.73
C LEU A 182 13.77 -1.30 1.05
N ILE A 183 12.80 -2.13 1.45
CA ILE A 183 11.47 -1.66 1.87
C ILE A 183 11.58 -0.79 3.13
N GLY A 184 12.41 -1.19 4.10
CA GLY A 184 12.63 -0.41 5.32
C GLY A 184 13.15 0.99 5.01
N LEU A 185 14.16 1.11 4.13
CA LEU A 185 14.67 2.41 3.70
C LEU A 185 13.62 3.21 2.93
N GLU A 186 12.85 2.57 2.05
CA GLU A 186 11.78 3.23 1.32
C GLU A 186 10.74 3.82 2.28
N VAL A 187 10.23 3.02 3.23
CA VAL A 187 9.25 3.45 4.22
C VAL A 187 9.81 4.61 5.06
N LEU A 188 11.05 4.51 5.52
CA LEU A 188 11.68 5.56 6.32
C LEU A 188 11.84 6.86 5.52
N VAL A 189 12.34 6.79 4.28
CA VAL A 189 12.54 7.98 3.45
C VAL A 189 11.21 8.59 3.04
N LYS A 190 10.28 7.80 2.50
CA LYS A 190 8.96 8.31 2.08
C LYS A 190 8.14 8.84 3.25
N GLY A 191 8.20 8.21 4.42
CA GLY A 191 7.55 8.71 5.63
C GLY A 191 8.09 10.07 6.05
N ASN A 192 9.41 10.26 6.00
CA ASN A 192 10.04 11.55 6.28
C ASN A 192 9.71 12.62 5.22
N LEU A 193 9.65 12.24 3.93
CA LEU A 193 9.18 13.14 2.88
C LEU A 193 7.73 13.55 3.14
N ALA A 194 6.84 12.64 3.52
CA ALA A 194 5.44 12.97 3.81
C ALA A 194 5.26 13.90 5.01
N MET A 195 6.21 13.90 5.95
CA MET A 195 6.17 14.78 7.11
C MET A 195 6.68 16.20 6.80
N PHE A 196 7.70 16.34 5.95
CA PHE A 196 8.41 17.63 5.77
C PHE A 196 8.35 18.23 4.37
N LEU A 197 8.19 17.41 3.32
CA LEU A 197 8.03 17.88 1.95
C LEU A 197 6.55 18.19 1.70
N TYR A 198 6.25 19.48 1.55
CA TYR A 198 4.88 19.92 1.35
C TYR A 198 4.28 19.35 0.06
N GLY A 199 3.03 18.91 0.14
CA GLY A 199 2.30 18.24 -0.94
C GLY A 199 2.73 16.80 -1.25
N TYR A 200 3.73 16.25 -0.55
CA TYR A 200 4.12 14.85 -0.73
C TYR A 200 3.14 13.92 -0.01
N SER A 201 2.32 13.18 -0.76
CA SER A 201 1.38 12.21 -0.19
C SER A 201 1.91 10.78 -0.24
N TYR A 202 2.05 10.16 0.93
CA TYR A 202 2.36 8.73 1.07
C TYR A 202 1.22 7.83 0.58
N ARG A 203 -0.04 8.30 0.67
CA ARG A 203 -1.26 7.49 0.50
C ARG A 203 -1.69 7.25 -0.95
N VAL A 204 -1.24 8.08 -1.88
CA VAL A 204 -1.73 8.03 -3.28
C VAL A 204 -1.04 6.95 -4.09
N PHE A 205 0.13 6.50 -3.63
CA PHE A 205 0.82 5.34 -4.15
C PHE A 205 0.60 4.17 -3.19
N ASN A 206 -0.62 3.62 -3.20
CA ASN A 206 -0.82 2.25 -2.75
C ASN A 206 0.20 1.38 -3.50
N TYR A 207 0.93 0.57 -2.73
CA TYR A 207 2.07 -0.24 -3.14
C TYR A 207 3.37 0.56 -3.27
N GLY A 208 4.37 0.15 -2.49
CA GLY A 208 5.74 0.67 -2.55
C GLY A 208 6.19 0.77 -4.00
N GLY A 209 7.09 1.70 -4.29
CA GLY A 209 7.63 1.88 -5.63
C GLY A 209 8.00 0.50 -6.14
N TYR A 210 7.26 0.04 -7.15
CA TYR A 210 7.15 -1.36 -7.57
C TYR A 210 8.52 -2.07 -7.61
N ILE A 211 9.55 -1.30 -7.95
CA ILE A 211 10.97 -1.67 -7.94
C ILE A 211 11.49 -2.15 -6.57
N PHE A 212 11.23 -1.47 -5.45
CA PHE A 212 11.73 -1.87 -4.13
C PHE A 212 11.03 -3.11 -3.59
N GLU A 213 9.74 -3.25 -3.87
CA GLU A 213 8.98 -4.47 -3.58
C GLU A 213 9.53 -5.64 -4.39
N VAL A 214 9.69 -5.48 -5.72
CA VAL A 214 10.33 -6.46 -6.62
C VAL A 214 11.79 -6.71 -6.29
N ALA A 215 12.50 -5.76 -5.69
CA ALA A 215 13.88 -5.99 -5.23
C ALA A 215 13.93 -6.70 -3.87
N THR A 216 12.79 -6.93 -3.23
CA THR A 216 12.65 -7.58 -1.92
C THR A 216 11.88 -8.90 -2.07
N PRO A 217 12.59 -10.04 -2.29
CA PRO A 217 11.95 -11.31 -2.66
C PRO A 217 10.89 -11.81 -1.68
N ILE A 218 11.06 -11.53 -0.37
CA ILE A 218 10.08 -11.92 0.66
C ILE A 218 8.76 -11.16 0.47
N ALA A 219 8.81 -9.85 0.22
CA ALA A 219 7.61 -9.04 0.04
C ALA A 219 6.92 -9.37 -1.29
N TYR A 220 7.69 -9.42 -2.37
CA TYR A 220 7.14 -9.77 -3.69
C TYR A 220 6.50 -11.16 -3.72
N ALA A 221 7.14 -12.16 -3.11
CA ALA A 221 6.58 -13.51 -3.03
C ALA A 221 5.37 -13.60 -2.09
N GLY A 222 5.33 -12.77 -1.04
CA GLY A 222 4.21 -12.70 -0.11
C GLY A 222 2.92 -12.11 -0.71
N ASN A 223 3.05 -11.26 -1.73
CA ASN A 223 1.92 -10.61 -2.42
C ASN A 223 1.41 -11.38 -3.65
N LEU A 224 1.79 -12.65 -3.83
CA LEU A 224 1.31 -13.47 -4.93
C LEU A 224 -0.03 -14.11 -4.62
N TYR A 225 -1.10 -13.58 -5.22
CA TYR A 225 -2.45 -14.10 -5.03
C TYR A 225 -2.89 -15.13 -6.08
N SER A 226 -2.21 -15.21 -7.23
CA SER A 226 -2.56 -16.14 -8.32
C SER A 226 -1.40 -16.35 -9.30
N ALA A 227 -1.41 -17.49 -10.01
CA ALA A 227 -0.48 -17.80 -11.09
C ALA A 227 -0.62 -16.86 -12.31
N ASN A 228 -1.77 -16.19 -12.49
CA ASN A 228 -2.04 -15.35 -13.67
C ASN A 228 -1.39 -13.96 -13.62
N ASN A 229 -0.96 -13.49 -12.44
CA ASN A 229 -0.27 -12.19 -12.28
C ASN A 229 1.26 -12.34 -12.32
N MET A 230 1.77 -13.36 -13.01
CA MET A 230 3.17 -13.76 -12.95
C MET A 230 4.06 -12.98 -13.91
N GLN A 231 5.05 -12.28 -13.36
CA GLN A 231 6.12 -11.68 -14.15
C GLN A 231 7.34 -12.59 -14.22
N TRP A 232 7.43 -13.39 -15.28
CA TRP A 232 8.54 -14.33 -15.49
C TRP A 232 9.93 -13.67 -15.51
N GLY A 233 10.02 -12.41 -15.95
CA GLY A 233 11.27 -11.64 -15.92
C GLY A 233 11.83 -11.47 -14.51
N VAL A 234 10.97 -11.23 -13.51
CA VAL A 234 11.36 -11.08 -12.10
C VAL A 234 11.92 -12.39 -11.55
N TRP A 235 11.22 -13.51 -11.78
CA TRP A 235 11.67 -14.83 -11.33
C TRP A 235 12.96 -15.29 -12.00
N GLY A 236 13.14 -14.97 -13.29
CA GLY A 236 14.41 -15.16 -13.99
C GLY A 236 15.55 -14.36 -13.36
N ALA A 237 15.30 -13.10 -12.99
CA ALA A 237 16.27 -12.25 -12.29
C ALA A 237 16.60 -12.79 -10.89
N TYR A 238 15.61 -13.29 -10.13
CA TYR A 238 15.82 -13.93 -8.83
C TYR A 238 16.67 -15.20 -8.92
N LEU A 239 16.43 -16.04 -9.93
CA LEU A 239 17.25 -17.22 -10.17
C LEU A 239 18.70 -16.80 -10.48
N LEU A 240 18.90 -15.82 -11.34
CA LEU A 240 20.23 -15.29 -11.65
C LEU A 240 20.91 -14.70 -10.41
N ALA A 241 20.19 -13.92 -9.60
CA ALA A 241 20.68 -13.37 -8.34
C ALA A 241 21.10 -14.48 -7.36
N ALA A 242 20.32 -15.57 -7.27
CA ALA A 242 20.67 -16.72 -6.44
C ALA A 242 21.97 -17.40 -6.88
N LEU A 243 22.17 -17.56 -8.19
CA LEU A 243 23.40 -18.11 -8.77
C LEU A 243 24.61 -17.19 -8.51
N VAL A 244 24.45 -15.89 -8.68
CA VAL A 244 25.47 -14.89 -8.39
C VAL A 244 25.83 -14.89 -6.90
N LEU A 245 24.85 -14.93 -6.00
CA LEU A 245 25.07 -15.03 -4.55
C LEU A 245 25.78 -16.33 -4.18
N THR A 246 25.42 -17.47 -4.78
CA THR A 246 26.12 -18.74 -4.58
C THR A 246 27.59 -18.63 -5.01
N TRP A 247 27.85 -18.01 -6.15
CA TRP A 247 29.21 -17.77 -6.64
C TRP A 247 29.99 -16.82 -5.73
N LEU A 248 29.38 -15.71 -5.28
CA LEU A 248 29.97 -14.76 -4.34
C LEU A 248 30.30 -15.44 -3.01
N ALA A 249 29.38 -16.22 -2.45
CA ALA A 249 29.60 -17.04 -1.27
C ALA A 249 30.83 -17.94 -1.45
N TYR A 250 30.96 -18.61 -2.59
CA TYR A 250 32.13 -19.43 -2.87
C TYR A 250 33.44 -18.62 -2.90
N GLN A 251 33.44 -17.43 -3.53
CA GLN A 251 34.62 -16.55 -3.57
C GLN A 251 34.99 -16.03 -2.18
N LEU A 252 34.00 -15.61 -1.39
CA LEU A 252 34.19 -15.17 -0.01
C LEU A 252 34.76 -16.30 0.84
N TYR A 253 34.23 -17.51 0.73
CA TYR A 253 34.74 -18.68 1.45
C TYR A 253 36.21 -18.97 1.10
N GLN A 254 36.58 -18.88 -0.17
CA GLN A 254 37.97 -19.11 -0.58
C GLN A 254 38.94 -18.09 -0.02
N ARG A 255 38.57 -16.80 -0.03
CA ARG A 255 39.42 -15.70 0.43
C ARG A 255 39.39 -15.49 1.94
N ARG A 256 38.45 -16.10 2.65
CA ARG A 256 38.31 -15.97 4.11
C ARG A 256 39.55 -16.48 4.81
N LYS A 257 40.13 -15.61 5.65
CA LYS A 257 41.21 -15.94 6.57
C LYS A 257 40.62 -16.42 7.89
N MET A 258 41.34 -17.34 8.56
CA MET A 258 40.90 -17.91 9.84
C MET A 258 40.91 -16.87 10.98
N GLU A 259 41.65 -15.77 10.82
CA GLU A 259 41.75 -14.66 11.79
C GLU A 259 40.47 -13.81 11.89
N ASN A 260 39.54 -13.91 10.94
CA ASN A 260 38.30 -13.12 10.92
C ASN A 260 37.17 -13.79 11.75
N ALA A 261 37.45 -14.87 12.48
CA ALA A 261 36.47 -15.52 13.35
C ALA A 261 36.18 -14.64 14.58
N GLY A 262 34.90 -14.42 14.88
CA GLY A 262 34.46 -13.56 15.98
C GLY A 262 34.37 -12.06 15.67
N ASP A 263 34.70 -11.60 14.45
CA ASP A 263 34.44 -10.22 14.01
C ASP A 263 32.96 -10.02 13.65
N VAL A 264 32.39 -8.84 13.93
CA VAL A 264 30.99 -8.54 13.55
C VAL A 264 30.85 -8.53 12.03
N ILE A 265 31.80 -7.90 11.34
CA ILE A 265 31.93 -7.90 9.87
C ILE A 265 33.31 -8.47 9.51
N ALA A 266 33.31 -9.59 8.80
CA ALA A 266 34.53 -10.28 8.37
C ALA A 266 35.26 -9.55 7.22
N ILE A 267 34.62 -8.58 6.56
CA ILE A 267 35.15 -7.79 5.44
C ILE A 267 35.30 -6.32 5.87
N ARG A 268 36.53 -5.91 6.22
CA ARG A 268 36.81 -4.56 6.74
C ARG A 268 36.41 -3.43 5.79
N GLN A 269 36.36 -3.66 4.48
CA GLN A 269 35.96 -2.65 3.49
C GLN A 269 34.48 -2.25 3.60
N LEU A 270 33.63 -3.09 4.19
CA LEU A 270 32.20 -2.81 4.37
C LEU A 270 31.90 -2.03 5.65
N ASN A 271 32.91 -1.83 6.50
CA ASN A 271 32.78 -1.11 7.75
C ASN A 271 32.19 0.30 7.58
N PRO A 272 32.61 1.14 6.61
CA PRO A 272 32.00 2.46 6.43
C PRO A 272 30.54 2.37 6.01
N VAL A 273 30.20 1.44 5.11
CA VAL A 273 28.82 1.25 4.64
C VAL A 273 27.90 0.83 5.79
N PHE A 274 28.33 -0.13 6.60
CA PHE A 274 27.57 -0.54 7.78
C PHE A 274 27.41 0.61 8.77
N LYS A 275 28.50 1.32 9.08
CA LYS A 275 28.51 2.40 10.05
C LYS A 275 27.53 3.52 9.68
N TYR A 276 27.65 4.05 8.46
CA TYR A 276 26.79 5.15 8.02
C TYR A 276 25.37 4.66 7.67
N GLY A 277 25.21 3.40 7.25
CA GLY A 277 23.89 2.78 7.07
C GLY A 277 23.13 2.67 8.39
N VAL A 278 23.76 2.14 9.45
CA VAL A 278 23.15 2.10 10.79
C VAL A 278 22.88 3.51 11.30
N THR A 279 23.82 4.44 11.11
CA THR A 279 23.63 5.85 11.48
C THR A 279 22.36 6.41 10.82
N PHE A 280 22.26 6.31 9.49
CA PHE A 280 21.11 6.82 8.73
C PHE A 280 19.78 6.14 9.13
N CYS A 281 19.75 4.81 9.20
CA CYS A 281 18.55 4.09 9.61
C CYS A 281 18.14 4.44 11.04
N SER A 282 19.09 4.56 11.97
CA SER A 282 18.79 4.94 13.36
C SER A 282 18.29 6.38 13.46
N SER A 283 18.88 7.32 12.70
CA SER A 283 18.41 8.70 12.63
C SER A 283 16.94 8.73 12.27
N LEU A 284 16.56 8.16 11.12
CA LEU A 284 15.18 8.20 10.65
C LEU A 284 14.24 7.35 11.51
N ALA A 285 14.57 6.08 11.76
CA ALA A 285 13.63 5.17 12.43
C ALA A 285 13.41 5.56 13.89
N PHE A 286 14.49 5.71 14.66
CA PHE A 286 14.35 6.00 16.08
C PHE A 286 14.00 7.46 16.33
N GLY A 287 14.45 8.40 15.51
CA GLY A 287 14.02 9.78 15.65
C GLY A 287 12.55 9.99 15.25
N THR A 288 12.01 9.28 14.25
CA THR A 288 10.56 9.33 13.94
C THR A 288 9.76 8.72 15.09
N PHE A 289 10.22 7.60 15.64
CA PHE A 289 9.61 7.02 16.84
C PHE A 289 9.59 8.01 18.03
N LEU A 290 10.67 8.77 18.26
CA LEU A 290 10.69 9.79 19.31
C LEU A 290 9.73 10.95 19.01
N LEU A 291 9.58 11.37 17.75
CA LEU A 291 8.63 12.40 17.36
C LEU A 291 7.19 11.98 17.62
N GLU A 292 6.83 10.75 17.23
CA GLU A 292 5.53 10.14 17.50
C GLU A 292 5.29 10.04 19.02
N LEU A 293 6.27 9.52 19.77
CA LEU A 293 6.17 9.32 21.22
C LEU A 293 5.89 10.62 21.98
N PHE A 294 6.46 11.73 21.53
CA PHE A 294 6.28 13.05 22.16
C PHE A 294 5.24 13.93 21.47
N ASN A 295 4.59 13.44 20.40
CA ASN A 295 3.62 14.19 19.59
C ASN A 295 4.22 15.51 19.02
N LEU A 296 5.45 15.44 18.50
CA LEU A 296 6.26 16.58 18.03
C LEU A 296 6.49 16.57 16.50
N GLU A 297 5.72 15.77 15.75
CA GLU A 297 5.86 15.56 14.30
C GLU A 297 5.82 16.84 13.47
N THR A 298 5.23 17.91 14.00
CA THR A 298 5.04 19.20 13.33
C THR A 298 6.22 20.14 13.43
N ASN A 299 7.18 19.84 14.32
CA ASN A 299 8.29 20.73 14.63
C ASN A 299 9.55 20.28 13.89
N PHE A 300 9.82 20.87 12.72
CA PHE A 300 10.96 20.52 11.88
C PHE A 300 12.31 20.63 12.62
N GLU A 301 12.54 21.71 13.36
CA GLU A 301 13.80 21.90 14.09
C GLU A 301 14.02 20.81 15.14
N VAL A 302 12.98 20.49 15.90
CA VAL A 302 13.01 19.43 16.92
C VAL A 302 13.19 18.07 16.26
N ALA A 303 12.56 17.81 15.12
CA ALA A 303 12.74 16.61 14.34
C ALA A 303 14.20 16.43 13.92
N VAL A 304 14.84 17.46 13.36
CA VAL A 304 16.26 17.40 12.98
C VAL A 304 17.13 17.12 14.21
N ILE A 305 16.86 17.75 15.35
CA ILE A 305 17.61 17.49 16.59
C ILE A 305 17.44 16.03 17.05
N LEU A 306 16.22 15.51 17.09
CA LEU A 306 15.94 14.13 17.50
C LEU A 306 16.54 13.11 16.52
N TYR A 307 16.47 13.36 15.21
CA TYR A 307 17.15 12.55 14.20
C TYR A 307 18.65 12.53 14.41
N LEU A 308 19.28 13.67 14.70
CA LEU A 308 20.71 13.73 14.97
C LEU A 308 21.08 13.01 16.28
N LEU A 309 20.27 13.13 17.34
CA LEU A 309 20.50 12.41 18.60
C LEU A 309 20.38 10.90 18.41
N ALA A 310 19.33 10.45 17.72
CA ALA A 310 19.12 9.05 17.36
C ALA A 310 20.27 8.51 16.49
N GLY A 311 20.65 9.26 15.46
CA GLY A 311 21.78 8.98 14.59
C GLY A 311 23.11 8.90 15.33
N MET A 312 23.33 9.78 16.31
CA MET A 312 24.54 9.78 17.14
C MET A 312 24.66 8.48 17.91
N ILE A 313 23.55 8.01 18.51
CA ILE A 313 23.50 6.72 19.20
C ILE A 313 23.86 5.59 18.22
N GLY A 314 23.20 5.52 17.05
CA GLY A 314 23.49 4.49 16.07
C GLY A 314 24.92 4.53 15.53
N TYR A 315 25.47 5.72 15.30
CA TYR A 315 26.86 5.93 14.86
C TYR A 315 27.86 5.34 15.85
N PHE A 316 27.72 5.68 17.13
CA PHE A 316 28.64 5.18 18.16
C PHE A 316 28.41 3.70 18.45
N VAL A 317 27.17 3.20 18.44
CA VAL A 317 26.89 1.76 18.56
C VAL A 317 27.54 0.98 17.42
N ALA A 318 27.41 1.44 16.16
CA ALA A 318 28.08 0.81 15.03
C ALA A 318 29.60 0.83 15.16
N GLU A 319 30.18 1.96 15.61
CA GLU A 319 31.61 2.07 15.87
C GLU A 319 32.08 1.14 17.00
N MET A 320 31.30 1.00 18.08
CA MET A 320 31.57 0.09 19.19
C MET A 320 31.53 -1.37 18.73
N LEU A 321 30.54 -1.75 17.91
CA LEU A 321 30.43 -3.09 17.34
C LEU A 321 31.62 -3.43 16.44
N MET A 322 32.08 -2.47 15.64
CA MET A 322 33.20 -2.65 14.73
C MET A 322 34.55 -2.73 15.46
N GLN A 323 34.80 -1.87 16.45
CA GLN A 323 36.07 -1.85 17.19
C GLN A 323 36.09 -2.79 18.41
N LYS A 324 34.94 -3.37 18.79
CA LYS A 324 34.75 -4.21 19.98
C LYS A 324 35.20 -3.53 21.29
N THR A 325 35.05 -2.20 21.36
CA THR A 325 35.44 -1.38 22.52
C THR A 325 34.47 -0.23 22.70
N PHE A 326 34.25 0.18 23.95
CA PHE A 326 33.45 1.37 24.29
C PHE A 326 34.23 2.69 24.11
N ARG A 327 35.55 2.63 23.90
CA ARG A 327 36.42 3.82 23.83
C ARG A 327 36.52 4.38 22.40
N VAL A 328 35.37 4.71 21.80
CA VAL A 328 35.26 5.15 20.40
C VAL A 328 35.01 6.65 20.22
N TRP A 329 34.89 7.39 21.33
CA TRP A 329 34.54 8.82 21.35
C TRP A 329 35.47 9.73 20.54
N LYS A 330 36.71 9.31 20.29
CA LYS A 330 37.69 10.06 19.49
C LYS A 330 37.34 10.10 17.98
N ASN A 331 36.45 9.23 17.52
CA ASN A 331 36.06 9.12 16.11
C ASN A 331 34.80 9.95 15.75
N TYR A 332 34.46 10.95 16.56
CA TYR A 332 33.28 11.82 16.35
C TYR A 332 33.31 12.64 15.04
N ARG A 333 34.49 12.88 14.45
CA ARG A 333 34.63 13.73 13.26
C ARG A 333 33.78 13.25 12.08
N GLY A 334 33.64 11.94 11.90
CA GLY A 334 32.80 11.41 10.84
C GLY A 334 31.30 11.63 11.12
N PHE A 335 30.89 11.67 12.38
CA PHE A 335 29.52 12.02 12.75
C PHE A 335 29.24 13.50 12.48
N VAL A 336 30.19 14.40 12.74
CA VAL A 336 30.04 15.84 12.42
C VAL A 336 29.80 16.05 10.92
N VAL A 337 30.58 15.38 10.06
CA VAL A 337 30.38 15.45 8.61
C VAL A 337 29.00 14.90 8.22
N TYR A 338 28.61 13.75 8.77
CA TYR A 338 27.27 13.20 8.56
C TYR A 338 26.16 14.16 8.99
N ALA A 339 26.28 14.76 10.18
CA ALA A 339 25.29 15.69 10.72
C ALA A 339 25.14 16.93 9.83
N LEU A 340 26.24 17.51 9.33
CA LEU A 340 26.20 18.63 8.40
C LEU A 340 25.48 18.27 7.09
N ILE A 341 25.77 17.10 6.52
CA ILE A 341 25.11 16.63 5.30
C ILE A 341 23.62 16.36 5.56
N PHE A 342 23.30 15.74 6.69
CA PHE A 342 21.92 15.42 7.06
C PHE A 342 21.10 16.70 7.26
N VAL A 343 21.60 17.68 8.02
CA VAL A 343 20.94 18.98 8.20
C VAL A 343 20.73 19.67 6.85
N LEU A 344 21.75 19.70 5.99
CA LEU A 344 21.63 20.29 4.65
C LEU A 344 20.54 19.61 3.82
N ALA A 345 20.48 18.27 3.86
CA ALA A 345 19.46 17.50 3.15
C ALA A 345 18.06 17.68 3.74
N SER A 346 17.92 17.75 5.07
CA SER A 346 16.63 18.02 5.73
C SER A 346 16.13 19.42 5.39
N VAL A 347 17.01 20.42 5.42
CA VAL A 347 16.68 21.82 5.07
C VAL A 347 16.34 21.94 3.58
N SER A 348 17.01 21.21 2.69
CA SER A 348 16.69 21.24 1.26
C SER A 348 15.32 20.63 0.96
N VAL A 349 14.94 19.58 1.67
CA VAL A 349 13.61 18.96 1.58
C VAL A 349 12.53 19.87 2.17
N TYR A 350 12.76 20.40 3.37
CA TYR A 350 11.77 21.24 4.07
C TYR A 350 11.45 22.53 3.30
N ASN A 351 12.44 23.14 2.65
CA ASN A 351 12.25 24.33 1.82
C ASN A 351 11.90 24.02 0.36
N ASP A 352 11.80 22.74 -0.01
CA ASP A 352 11.54 22.28 -1.37
C ASP A 352 12.45 22.94 -2.44
N TRP A 353 13.78 22.85 -2.25
CA TRP A 353 14.74 23.37 -3.23
C TRP A 353 14.67 22.69 -4.61
N TYR A 354 13.91 21.60 -4.71
CA TYR A 354 13.74 20.81 -5.92
C TYR A 354 12.49 21.20 -6.72
N GLY A 355 11.69 22.14 -6.20
CA GLY A 355 10.42 22.55 -6.78
C GLY A 355 9.51 21.35 -7.01
N TYR A 356 9.29 20.52 -5.99
CA TYR A 356 8.32 19.44 -6.05
C TYR A 356 6.89 19.99 -6.07
N ALA A 357 6.56 20.88 -5.12
CA ALA A 357 5.23 21.44 -4.97
C ALA A 357 4.91 22.48 -6.07
N SER A 358 5.93 23.14 -6.62
CA SER A 358 5.79 24.15 -7.69
C SER A 358 5.73 23.56 -9.11
N ARG A 359 5.50 22.25 -9.26
CA ARG A 359 5.41 21.61 -10.59
C ARG A 359 4.00 21.75 -11.14
N LEU A 360 3.94 22.11 -12.41
CA LEU A 360 2.70 22.23 -13.17
C LEU A 360 2.88 21.50 -14.52
N PRO A 361 1.86 20.75 -15.00
CA PRO A 361 1.91 20.19 -16.35
C PRO A 361 1.75 21.29 -17.41
N ASP A 362 2.20 21.03 -18.63
CA ASP A 362 1.94 21.90 -19.78
C ASP A 362 0.43 21.94 -20.08
N ALA A 363 -0.21 23.12 -19.99
CA ALA A 363 -1.66 23.28 -20.17
C ALA A 363 -2.17 22.70 -21.49
N ASP A 364 -1.46 22.94 -22.60
CA ASP A 364 -1.83 22.49 -23.95
C ASP A 364 -1.83 20.97 -24.12
N ARG A 365 -1.24 20.23 -23.17
CA ARG A 365 -1.18 18.76 -23.21
C ARG A 365 -2.23 18.10 -22.33
N VAL A 366 -3.03 18.86 -21.59
CA VAL A 366 -4.04 18.31 -20.68
C VAL A 366 -5.28 17.92 -21.49
N GLU A 367 -5.64 16.64 -21.44
CA GLU A 367 -6.83 16.10 -22.09
C GLU A 367 -8.04 16.07 -21.14
N ALA A 368 -7.81 15.74 -19.88
CA ALA A 368 -8.81 15.70 -18.82
C ALA A 368 -8.16 15.84 -17.44
N VAL A 369 -8.93 16.26 -16.45
CA VAL A 369 -8.45 16.43 -15.08
C VAL A 369 -9.43 15.81 -14.10
N ALA A 370 -8.97 14.92 -13.22
CA ALA A 370 -9.74 14.61 -12.03
C ALA A 370 -9.36 15.58 -10.91
N PHE A 371 -10.36 16.18 -10.28
CA PHE A 371 -10.19 17.18 -9.24
C PHE A 371 -11.04 16.84 -8.02
N SER A 372 -10.48 17.05 -6.83
CA SER A 372 -11.18 16.95 -5.56
C SER A 372 -10.49 17.81 -4.51
N HIS A 373 -11.26 18.40 -3.60
CA HIS A 373 -10.76 19.21 -2.51
C HIS A 373 -10.60 18.43 -1.19
N ASN A 374 -10.94 17.12 -1.18
CA ASN A 374 -10.82 16.22 -0.02
C ASN A 374 -10.01 14.96 -0.33
N SER A 375 -10.29 14.28 -1.44
CA SER A 375 -9.51 13.15 -1.93
C SER A 375 -10.03 12.71 -3.28
N ILE A 376 -9.15 12.56 -4.27
CA ILE A 376 -9.54 11.93 -5.54
C ILE A 376 -9.88 10.46 -5.28
N SER A 377 -11.07 10.05 -5.73
CA SER A 377 -11.50 8.66 -5.64
C SER A 377 -10.56 7.76 -6.45
N HIS A 378 -10.31 6.54 -5.95
CA HIS A 378 -9.51 5.56 -6.70
C HIS A 378 -10.13 5.28 -8.07
N ILE A 379 -11.46 5.32 -8.18
CA ILE A 379 -12.21 5.18 -9.43
C ILE A 379 -11.80 6.24 -10.44
N ASN A 380 -11.82 7.53 -10.07
CA ASN A 380 -11.48 8.62 -10.98
C ASN A 380 -10.05 8.46 -11.52
N MET A 381 -9.10 8.06 -10.67
CA MET A 381 -7.73 7.77 -11.09
C MET A 381 -7.62 6.60 -12.07
N GLN A 382 -8.42 5.54 -11.92
CA GLN A 382 -8.42 4.40 -12.85
C GLN A 382 -9.09 4.77 -14.17
N LEU A 383 -10.17 5.55 -14.13
CA LEU A 383 -10.90 5.99 -15.32
C LEU A 383 -10.06 6.89 -16.21
N LEU A 384 -9.22 7.78 -15.64
CA LEU A 384 -8.28 8.60 -16.41
C LEU A 384 -7.26 7.80 -17.24
N LYS A 385 -7.06 6.51 -16.94
CA LYS A 385 -6.14 5.61 -17.66
C LYS A 385 -6.81 4.29 -18.05
N ALA A 386 -8.11 4.30 -18.29
CA ALA A 386 -8.87 3.12 -18.67
C ALA A 386 -8.36 2.46 -19.97
N ASP A 387 -7.68 3.23 -20.81
CA ASP A 387 -6.99 2.79 -22.04
C ASP A 387 -5.66 2.04 -21.80
N ARG A 388 -5.18 2.04 -20.55
CA ARG A 388 -3.88 1.47 -20.16
C ARG A 388 -3.93 0.58 -18.93
N SER A 389 -5.00 0.66 -18.15
CA SER A 389 -5.18 -0.10 -16.93
C SER A 389 -6.58 -0.67 -16.82
N ARG A 390 -6.67 -1.80 -16.12
CA ARG A 390 -7.92 -2.46 -15.78
C ARG A 390 -8.84 -1.49 -15.04
N VAL A 391 -10.09 -1.43 -15.48
CA VAL A 391 -11.14 -0.67 -14.80
C VAL A 391 -12.19 -1.63 -14.28
N TYR A 392 -12.58 -1.43 -13.04
CA TYR A 392 -13.71 -2.10 -12.41
C TYR A 392 -14.97 -1.28 -12.68
N LEU A 393 -15.73 -1.69 -13.70
CA LEU A 393 -16.88 -0.96 -14.23
C LEU A 393 -18.17 -1.16 -13.43
N ASP A 394 -18.16 -2.01 -12.40
CA ASP A 394 -19.25 -2.22 -11.45
C ASP A 394 -19.61 -0.96 -10.65
N GLN A 395 -18.66 -0.04 -10.48
CA GLN A 395 -18.81 1.19 -9.71
C GLN A 395 -19.30 2.40 -10.54
N ILE A 396 -19.52 2.24 -11.86
CA ILE A 396 -19.97 3.34 -12.73
C ILE A 396 -21.49 3.31 -12.86
N ILE A 397 -22.11 4.41 -12.45
CA ILE A 397 -23.54 4.45 -12.14
C ILE A 397 -24.40 4.42 -13.40
N ASN A 398 -24.16 5.35 -14.32
CA ASN A 398 -24.93 5.61 -15.53
C ASN A 398 -24.23 5.07 -16.80
N MET A 399 -23.59 3.90 -16.68
CA MET A 399 -22.86 3.30 -17.80
C MET A 399 -23.78 3.01 -19.00
N PRO A 400 -23.44 3.46 -20.21
CA PRO A 400 -24.16 3.10 -21.44
C PRO A 400 -24.24 1.58 -21.65
N ASP A 401 -25.39 1.10 -22.12
CA ASP A 401 -25.65 -0.33 -22.36
C ASP A 401 -24.59 -1.01 -23.21
N SER A 402 -24.08 -0.32 -24.23
CA SER A 402 -23.02 -0.84 -25.11
C SER A 402 -21.74 -1.18 -24.34
N MET A 403 -21.29 -0.29 -23.45
CA MET A 403 -20.16 -0.53 -22.56
C MET A 403 -20.49 -1.57 -21.50
N ALA A 404 -21.74 -1.60 -21.01
CA ALA A 404 -22.17 -2.61 -20.07
C ALA A 404 -22.06 -4.02 -20.67
N ILE A 405 -22.51 -4.19 -21.92
CA ILE A 405 -22.43 -5.44 -22.69
C ILE A 405 -20.97 -5.80 -23.00
N ALA A 406 -20.14 -4.83 -23.41
CA ALA A 406 -18.72 -5.05 -23.73
C ALA A 406 -17.90 -5.55 -22.53
N TYR A 407 -18.26 -5.14 -21.30
CA TYR A 407 -17.64 -5.62 -20.04
C TYR A 407 -17.77 -7.13 -19.80
N GLY A 408 -18.68 -7.80 -20.51
CA GLY A 408 -18.81 -9.25 -20.54
C GLY A 408 -19.50 -9.87 -19.32
N THR A 409 -19.60 -11.20 -19.35
CA THR A 409 -20.09 -12.08 -18.27
C THR A 409 -19.07 -12.18 -17.16
N PRO A 410 -19.44 -12.14 -15.87
CA PRO A 410 -18.52 -12.56 -14.83
C PRO A 410 -18.10 -14.03 -15.03
N LEU A 411 -16.84 -14.33 -14.71
CA LEU A 411 -16.23 -15.67 -14.69
C LEU A 411 -17.05 -16.66 -13.86
N ASN A 412 -17.72 -16.19 -12.81
CA ASN A 412 -18.62 -16.97 -11.97
C ASN A 412 -19.88 -16.14 -11.63
N LEU A 413 -21.05 -16.81 -11.62
CA LEU A 413 -22.36 -16.27 -11.23
C LEU A 413 -22.61 -16.33 -9.72
N GLU A 414 -21.73 -16.99 -8.96
CA GLU A 414 -21.64 -16.90 -7.50
C GLU A 414 -20.71 -15.75 -7.11
N ARG A 415 -21.13 -14.94 -6.13
CA ARG A 415 -20.33 -13.83 -5.61
C ARG A 415 -19.10 -14.34 -4.89
N ASP A 416 -17.98 -13.63 -5.02
CA ASP A 416 -16.83 -13.83 -4.15
C ASP A 416 -17.22 -13.43 -2.72
N SER A 417 -17.22 -14.41 -1.83
CA SER A 417 -17.60 -14.24 -0.43
C SER A 417 -16.72 -13.25 0.34
N ASN A 418 -15.55 -12.86 -0.19
CA ASN A 418 -14.68 -11.88 0.44
C ASN A 418 -14.93 -10.43 -0.02
N SER A 419 -15.45 -10.25 -1.23
CA SER A 419 -15.65 -8.93 -1.84
C SER A 419 -17.12 -8.59 -2.07
N ASP A 420 -18.03 -9.54 -1.87
CA ASP A 420 -19.46 -9.46 -2.18
C ASP A 420 -19.73 -8.98 -3.62
N GLY A 421 -18.81 -9.33 -4.53
CA GLY A 421 -18.83 -8.91 -5.93
C GLY A 421 -18.64 -10.07 -6.91
N TYR A 422 -18.90 -9.82 -8.18
CA TYR A 422 -18.70 -10.81 -9.25
C TYR A 422 -17.27 -10.71 -9.83
N ASN A 423 -16.63 -11.85 -10.07
CA ASN A 423 -15.32 -11.89 -10.72
C ASN A 423 -15.48 -11.77 -12.22
N TYR A 424 -14.95 -10.73 -12.87
CA TYR A 424 -15.03 -10.55 -14.32
C TYR A 424 -13.78 -11.06 -15.07
N PRO A 425 -13.91 -11.53 -16.33
CA PRO A 425 -12.76 -11.86 -17.16
C PRO A 425 -11.85 -10.63 -17.28
N ILE A 426 -10.54 -10.85 -17.40
CA ILE A 426 -9.57 -9.78 -17.54
C ILE A 426 -9.94 -8.97 -18.78
N MET A 427 -10.46 -7.76 -18.58
CA MET A 427 -10.71 -6.87 -19.68
C MET A 427 -9.39 -6.41 -20.28
N GLU A 428 -9.31 -6.44 -21.61
CA GLU A 428 -8.40 -5.58 -22.35
C GLU A 428 -8.73 -4.12 -22.02
N ASN A 429 -7.74 -3.25 -22.18
CA ASN A 429 -7.94 -1.83 -21.91
C ASN A 429 -9.08 -1.25 -22.78
N LEU A 430 -9.84 -0.30 -22.25
CA LEU A 430 -10.91 0.36 -23.01
C LEU A 430 -10.33 1.08 -24.24
N SER A 431 -11.11 1.20 -25.31
CA SER A 431 -10.74 2.10 -26.39
C SER A 431 -10.69 3.55 -25.88
N PRO A 432 -9.87 4.43 -26.48
CA PRO A 432 -9.84 5.84 -26.11
C PRO A 432 -11.22 6.54 -26.20
N GLU A 433 -12.09 6.08 -27.11
CA GLU A 433 -13.44 6.63 -27.27
C GLU A 433 -14.39 6.23 -26.14
N GLU A 434 -14.35 4.96 -25.72
CA GLU A 434 -15.10 4.46 -24.57
C GLU A 434 -14.65 5.16 -23.27
N MET A 435 -13.33 5.30 -23.08
CA MET A 435 -12.76 6.02 -21.94
C MET A 435 -13.24 7.48 -21.87
N ARG A 436 -13.19 8.22 -22.98
CA ARG A 436 -13.69 9.62 -23.04
C ARG A 436 -15.19 9.72 -22.80
N SER A 437 -15.94 8.72 -23.22
CA SER A 437 -17.39 8.63 -22.94
C SER A 437 -17.65 8.46 -21.45
N LEU A 438 -16.84 7.67 -20.74
CA LEU A 438 -16.92 7.55 -19.28
C LEU A 438 -16.57 8.85 -18.55
N TRP A 439 -15.56 9.59 -19.00
CA TRP A 439 -15.23 10.90 -18.42
C TRP A 439 -16.37 11.91 -18.57
N ALA A 440 -17.17 11.79 -19.63
CA ALA A 440 -18.30 12.68 -19.88
C ALA A 440 -19.43 12.53 -18.85
N ILE A 441 -19.54 11.36 -18.21
CA ILE A 441 -20.65 11.02 -17.31
C ILE A 441 -20.22 10.87 -15.85
N THR A 442 -18.92 10.95 -15.56
CA THR A 442 -18.36 10.73 -14.21
C THR A 442 -18.06 12.04 -13.49
N SER A 443 -18.73 12.28 -12.36
CA SER A 443 -18.48 13.40 -11.44
C SER A 443 -17.03 13.40 -10.92
N GLY A 444 -16.45 14.59 -10.78
CA GLY A 444 -15.07 14.78 -10.34
C GLY A 444 -14.01 14.51 -11.41
N ILE A 445 -14.40 14.17 -12.64
CA ILE A 445 -13.55 14.21 -13.84
C ILE A 445 -14.05 15.36 -14.72
N TYR A 446 -13.14 16.24 -15.15
CA TYR A 446 -13.43 17.44 -15.92
C TYR A 446 -12.75 17.37 -17.28
N LYS A 447 -13.49 17.68 -18.34
CA LYS A 447 -13.01 17.62 -19.72
C LYS A 447 -13.33 18.87 -20.55
N SER A 448 -14.21 19.75 -20.08
CA SER A 448 -14.50 20.98 -20.82
C SER A 448 -13.37 21.98 -20.66
N ASP A 449 -13.07 22.72 -21.74
CA ASP A 449 -11.97 23.71 -21.74
C ASP A 449 -12.13 24.72 -20.59
N ALA A 450 -13.37 25.18 -20.31
CA ALA A 450 -13.65 26.11 -19.23
C ALA A 450 -13.36 25.53 -17.83
N SER A 451 -13.75 24.29 -17.56
CA SER A 451 -13.45 23.63 -16.29
C SER A 451 -11.95 23.34 -16.14
N ILE A 452 -11.30 22.89 -17.21
CA ILE A 452 -9.85 22.64 -17.21
C ILE A 452 -9.11 23.95 -16.94
N GLU A 453 -9.48 25.05 -17.59
CA GLU A 453 -8.88 26.37 -17.38
C GLU A 453 -9.08 26.86 -15.94
N ALA A 454 -10.28 26.69 -15.36
CA ALA A 454 -10.54 27.04 -13.96
C ALA A 454 -9.68 26.23 -12.97
N ILE A 455 -9.59 24.91 -13.18
CA ILE A 455 -8.76 24.02 -12.35
C ILE A 455 -7.28 24.36 -12.49
N TYR A 456 -6.83 24.62 -13.72
CA TYR A 456 -5.44 25.00 -14.00
C TYR A 456 -5.11 26.37 -13.40
N SER A 457 -6.05 27.33 -13.45
CA SER A 457 -5.91 28.64 -12.81
C SER A 457 -5.73 28.50 -11.29
N LEU A 458 -6.52 27.65 -10.62
CA LEU A 458 -6.34 27.36 -9.20
C LEU A 458 -4.98 26.75 -8.92
N HIS A 459 -4.57 25.73 -9.68
CA HIS A 459 -3.28 25.09 -9.48
C HIS A 459 -2.11 26.07 -9.73
N SER A 460 -2.20 26.91 -10.78
CA SER A 460 -1.23 27.96 -11.07
C SER A 460 -1.15 28.97 -9.93
N TYR A 461 -2.29 29.46 -9.45
CA TYR A 461 -2.35 30.37 -8.30
C TYR A 461 -1.67 29.77 -7.06
N MET A 462 -1.93 28.48 -6.79
CA MET A 462 -1.28 27.78 -5.69
C MET A 462 0.24 27.67 -5.88
N VAL A 463 0.70 27.37 -7.10
CA VAL A 463 2.13 27.27 -7.44
C VAL A 463 2.82 28.62 -7.30
N ASP A 464 2.18 29.71 -7.75
CA ASP A 464 2.71 31.07 -7.69
C ASP A 464 2.83 31.58 -6.24
N ASN A 465 1.93 31.13 -5.35
CA ASN A 465 1.89 31.50 -3.93
C ASN A 465 2.34 30.35 -3.00
N MET A 466 3.10 29.39 -3.53
CA MET A 466 3.37 28.11 -2.85
C MET A 466 4.13 28.26 -1.52
N SER A 467 5.04 29.24 -1.41
CA SER A 467 5.75 29.49 -0.16
C SER A 467 4.79 29.86 0.96
N ASP A 468 3.87 30.76 0.66
CA ASP A 468 2.99 31.38 1.64
C ASP A 468 1.93 30.36 2.07
N ILE A 469 1.30 29.67 1.11
CA ILE A 469 0.35 28.58 1.37
C ILE A 469 0.98 27.49 2.25
N ARG A 470 2.21 27.08 1.94
CA ARG A 470 2.92 26.05 2.71
C ARG A 470 3.20 26.51 4.14
N ASP A 471 3.67 27.74 4.31
CA ASP A 471 4.10 28.26 5.60
C ASP A 471 2.86 28.56 6.49
N GLU A 472 1.78 29.08 5.91
CA GLU A 472 0.47 29.20 6.55
C GLU A 472 -0.11 27.84 6.96
N TYR A 473 -0.06 26.84 6.07
CA TYR A 473 -0.49 25.48 6.41
C TYR A 473 0.27 24.96 7.63
N ARG A 474 1.60 25.09 7.65
CA ARG A 474 2.43 24.63 8.78
C ARG A 474 2.08 25.36 10.07
N GLN A 475 1.85 26.67 10.01
CA GLN A 475 1.43 27.46 11.17
C GLN A 475 0.06 27.01 11.69
N ARG A 476 -0.96 27.01 10.83
CA ARG A 476 -2.34 26.63 11.19
C ARG A 476 -2.41 25.17 11.66
N TYR A 477 -1.61 24.28 11.11
CA TYR A 477 -1.53 22.88 11.55
C TYR A 477 -0.99 22.76 12.98
N GLN A 478 -0.11 23.65 13.43
CA GLN A 478 0.34 23.71 14.83
C GLN A 478 -0.75 24.25 15.76
N GLU A 479 -1.57 25.19 15.27
CA GLU A 479 -2.64 25.85 16.03
C GLU A 479 -3.96 25.04 16.07
N ARG A 480 -4.09 23.98 15.26
CA ARG A 480 -5.34 23.20 15.06
C ARG A 480 -6.03 22.69 16.32
N LEU A 481 -5.28 22.48 17.41
CA LEU A 481 -5.85 21.99 18.69
C LEU A 481 -6.49 23.11 19.51
N ILE A 482 -6.25 24.37 19.15
CA ILE A 482 -6.71 25.56 19.85
C ILE A 482 -7.91 26.19 19.13
N ASP A 483 -7.94 26.15 17.80
CA ASP A 483 -8.97 26.78 16.96
C ASP A 483 -9.65 25.79 16.00
N SER A 484 -9.87 24.55 16.45
CA SER A 484 -10.47 23.48 15.65
C SER A 484 -11.88 23.81 15.14
N GLU A 485 -12.64 24.61 15.87
CA GLU A 485 -14.02 24.99 15.51
C GLU A 485 -14.08 25.97 14.33
N ASN A 486 -13.03 26.75 14.06
CA ASN A 486 -13.02 27.77 13.00
C ASN A 486 -12.14 27.42 11.80
N LEU A 487 -11.39 26.31 11.85
CA LEU A 487 -10.46 25.90 10.80
C LEU A 487 -10.95 24.64 10.08
N ARG A 488 -10.98 24.67 8.74
CA ARG A 488 -11.31 23.52 7.90
C ARG A 488 -10.07 23.01 7.17
N HIS A 489 -9.94 21.68 7.14
CA HIS A 489 -8.86 20.98 6.47
C HIS A 489 -9.30 20.51 5.08
N TYR A 490 -8.50 20.83 4.08
CA TYR A 490 -8.67 20.46 2.69
C TYR A 490 -7.47 19.66 2.21
N TYR A 491 -7.70 18.77 1.26
CA TYR A 491 -6.65 18.12 0.48
C TYR A 491 -6.96 18.36 -0.99
N ILE A 492 -6.46 19.48 -1.51
CA ILE A 492 -6.68 19.88 -2.90
C ILE A 492 -5.84 18.99 -3.79
N CYS A 493 -6.52 18.16 -4.58
CA CYS A 493 -5.91 17.12 -5.37
C CYS A 493 -6.21 17.34 -6.86
N PHE A 494 -5.18 17.20 -7.67
CA PHE A 494 -5.26 17.29 -9.13
C PHE A 494 -4.64 16.05 -9.75
N ALA A 495 -5.35 15.41 -10.67
CA ALA A 495 -4.81 14.35 -11.51
C ALA A 495 -5.01 14.70 -12.97
N TYR A 496 -3.95 15.16 -13.61
CA TYR A 496 -3.95 15.55 -15.02
C TYR A 496 -3.66 14.35 -15.89
N ARG A 497 -4.57 14.05 -16.81
CA ARG A 497 -4.34 13.12 -17.91
C ARG A 497 -3.76 13.89 -19.09
N LEU A 498 -2.55 13.53 -19.50
CA LEU A 498 -1.87 14.14 -20.64
C LEU A 498 -2.23 13.44 -21.97
N ASP A 499 -2.04 14.15 -23.08
CA ASP A 499 -2.15 13.64 -24.45
C ASP A 499 -1.22 12.44 -24.73
N SER A 500 -0.06 12.36 -24.05
CA SER A 500 0.85 11.20 -24.05
C SER A 500 0.23 9.96 -23.42
N GLY A 501 -0.86 10.13 -22.69
CA GLY A 501 -1.55 9.16 -21.86
C GLY A 501 -0.93 8.90 -20.49
N ASP A 502 0.04 9.72 -20.07
CA ASP A 502 0.56 9.69 -18.71
C ASP A 502 -0.33 10.49 -17.76
N ILE A 503 -0.29 10.14 -16.47
CA ILE A 503 -1.01 10.87 -15.42
C ILE A 503 0.01 11.58 -14.52
N GLN A 504 -0.21 12.86 -14.29
CA GLN A 504 0.52 13.63 -13.28
C GLN A 504 -0.42 13.96 -12.11
N TYR A 505 -0.04 13.50 -10.92
CA TYR A 505 -0.83 13.64 -9.71
C TYR A 505 -0.18 14.62 -8.74
N TYR A 506 -1.00 15.51 -8.17
CA TYR A 506 -0.63 16.53 -7.21
C TYR A 506 -1.64 16.55 -6.07
N SER A 507 -1.18 16.75 -4.85
CA SER A 507 -2.03 16.83 -3.66
C SER A 507 -1.44 17.83 -2.70
N PHE A 508 -2.24 18.77 -2.23
CA PHE A 508 -1.80 19.84 -1.35
C PHE A 508 -2.72 19.88 -0.13
N PRO A 509 -2.19 19.61 1.08
CA PRO A 509 -2.95 19.81 2.29
C PRO A 509 -3.05 21.31 2.58
N VAL A 510 -4.25 21.84 2.71
CA VAL A 510 -4.49 23.26 3.00
C VAL A 510 -5.44 23.38 4.19
N ILE A 511 -5.22 24.38 5.04
CA ILE A 511 -6.11 24.70 6.15
C ILE A 511 -6.61 26.12 5.95
N LEU A 512 -7.92 26.31 5.82
CA LEU A 512 -8.56 27.62 5.66
C LEU A 512 -9.51 27.89 6.84
N PRO A 513 -9.66 29.15 7.28
CA PRO A 513 -10.74 29.54 8.17
C PRO A 513 -12.11 29.29 7.51
N LEU A 514 -13.12 28.94 8.30
CA LEU A 514 -14.51 28.84 7.83
C LEU A 514 -15.04 30.16 7.28
N TYR A 515 -14.59 31.27 7.88
CA TYR A 515 -14.97 32.63 7.50
C TYR A 515 -13.71 33.47 7.25
N PRO A 516 -13.05 33.28 6.09
CA PRO A 516 -11.77 33.91 5.81
C PRO A 516 -11.90 35.44 5.76
N GLN A 517 -10.99 36.13 6.43
CA GLN A 517 -10.88 37.59 6.39
C GLN A 517 -9.80 38.05 5.40
N ASP A 518 -8.81 37.20 5.17
CA ASP A 518 -7.70 37.48 4.26
C ASP A 518 -8.11 37.26 2.81
N GLU A 519 -7.68 38.15 1.92
CA GLU A 519 -8.03 38.12 0.49
C GLU A 519 -7.51 36.85 -0.20
N SER A 520 -6.36 36.31 0.23
CA SER A 520 -5.77 35.08 -0.31
C SER A 520 -6.61 33.83 -0.02
N ASP A 521 -7.12 33.71 1.21
CA ASP A 521 -7.99 32.61 1.63
C ASP A 521 -9.36 32.71 0.94
N GLN A 522 -9.92 33.92 0.85
CA GLN A 522 -11.17 34.19 0.12
C GLN A 522 -11.04 33.80 -1.35
N GLN A 523 -9.98 34.25 -2.01
CA GLN A 523 -9.72 33.93 -3.41
C GLN A 523 -9.58 32.42 -3.64
N MET A 524 -8.91 31.70 -2.73
CA MET A 524 -8.79 30.24 -2.84
C MET A 524 -10.14 29.56 -2.68
N LEU A 525 -10.93 29.98 -1.69
CA LEU A 525 -12.26 29.43 -1.44
C LEU A 525 -13.20 29.70 -2.62
N ASP A 526 -13.19 30.91 -3.18
CA ASP A 526 -14.00 31.30 -4.33
C ASP A 526 -13.67 30.45 -5.57
N GLN A 527 -12.38 30.20 -5.83
CA GLN A 527 -11.96 29.33 -6.94
C GLN A 527 -12.36 27.87 -6.71
N LEU A 528 -12.24 27.36 -5.48
CA LEU A 528 -12.72 26.02 -5.12
C LEU A 528 -14.23 25.91 -5.36
N MET A 529 -15.01 26.85 -4.85
CA MET A 529 -16.45 26.91 -5.03
C MET A 529 -16.81 26.91 -6.52
N ALA A 530 -16.19 27.77 -7.32
CA ALA A 530 -16.46 27.88 -8.76
C ALA A 530 -16.19 26.58 -9.54
N ILE A 531 -15.18 25.79 -9.15
CA ILE A 531 -14.90 24.49 -9.79
C ILE A 531 -15.97 23.46 -9.41
N ILE A 532 -16.27 23.35 -8.11
CA ILE A 532 -17.19 22.34 -7.55
C ILE A 532 -18.64 22.59 -7.98
N SER A 533 -19.00 23.86 -8.15
CA SER A 533 -20.31 24.28 -8.63
C SER A 533 -20.37 24.52 -10.14
N SER A 534 -19.33 24.14 -10.88
CA SER A 534 -19.26 24.35 -12.32
C SER A 534 -20.45 23.69 -13.06
N PRO A 535 -20.89 24.25 -14.20
CA PRO A 535 -21.98 23.68 -14.98
C PRO A 535 -21.72 22.22 -15.41
N GLU A 536 -20.46 21.88 -15.70
CA GLU A 536 -20.05 20.51 -16.03
C GLU A 536 -20.32 19.57 -14.86
N GLU A 537 -19.86 19.90 -13.65
CA GLU A 537 -20.03 19.04 -12.47
C GLU A 537 -21.49 18.89 -12.06
N ARG A 538 -22.27 19.99 -12.06
CA ARG A 538 -23.71 19.96 -11.77
C ARG A 538 -24.46 19.05 -12.73
N SER A 539 -24.17 19.18 -14.03
CA SER A 539 -24.82 18.36 -15.06
C SER A 539 -24.51 16.87 -14.88
N LYS A 540 -23.29 16.51 -14.48
CA LYS A 540 -22.89 15.12 -14.23
C LYS A 540 -23.55 14.57 -12.98
N LYS A 541 -23.58 15.34 -11.88
CA LYS A 541 -24.25 14.93 -10.64
C LYS A 541 -25.75 14.71 -10.85
N ALA A 542 -26.41 15.54 -11.65
CA ALA A 542 -27.82 15.33 -12.04
C ALA A 542 -28.00 14.12 -12.98
N ALA A 543 -27.20 14.01 -14.05
CA ALA A 543 -27.32 12.93 -15.05
C ALA A 543 -27.01 11.52 -14.50
N VAL A 544 -26.34 11.42 -13.35
CA VAL A 544 -26.12 10.15 -12.63
C VAL A 544 -27.43 9.58 -12.08
N LEU A 545 -28.44 10.43 -11.85
CA LEU A 545 -29.75 10.07 -11.31
C LEU A 545 -30.82 9.89 -12.40
N ASP A 546 -30.44 9.97 -13.67
CA ASP A 546 -31.34 9.72 -14.81
C ASP A 546 -31.47 8.21 -15.02
N ILE A 547 -32.35 7.59 -14.22
CA ILE A 547 -32.55 6.14 -14.14
C ILE A 547 -34.03 5.83 -14.30
N GLU A 548 -34.35 4.82 -15.10
CA GLU A 548 -35.72 4.29 -15.24
C GLU A 548 -36.21 3.77 -13.88
N VAL A 549 -37.31 4.33 -13.38
CA VAL A 549 -37.79 4.06 -12.00
C VAL A 549 -38.28 2.63 -11.81
N GLU A 550 -38.71 1.98 -12.90
CA GLU A 550 -39.10 0.57 -12.94
C GLU A 550 -37.94 -0.38 -12.67
N ASP A 551 -36.71 0.07 -12.95
CA ASP A 551 -35.49 -0.69 -12.75
C ASP A 551 -35.00 -0.59 -11.29
N ILE A 552 -35.52 0.34 -10.48
CA ILE A 552 -35.17 0.49 -9.07
C ILE A 552 -35.81 -0.64 -8.24
N ARG A 553 -34.98 -1.44 -7.55
CA ARG A 553 -35.45 -2.46 -6.62
C ARG A 553 -35.84 -1.86 -5.28
N TYR A 554 -34.92 -1.14 -4.67
CA TYR A 554 -35.13 -0.43 -3.40
C TYR A 554 -34.40 0.92 -3.44
N LEU A 555 -34.87 1.85 -2.60
CA LEU A 555 -34.30 3.18 -2.42
C LEU A 555 -34.57 3.60 -0.97
N ASP A 556 -33.53 3.58 -0.16
CA ASP A 556 -33.59 3.83 1.28
C ASP A 556 -32.79 5.08 1.64
N VAL A 557 -33.37 5.96 2.45
CA VAL A 557 -32.72 7.17 2.95
C VAL A 557 -32.36 6.99 4.42
N ASN A 558 -31.07 7.00 4.71
CA ASN A 558 -30.49 6.78 6.04
C ASN A 558 -30.02 8.09 6.66
N PHE A 559 -30.86 8.70 7.50
CA PHE A 559 -30.53 9.94 8.19
C PHE A 559 -29.54 9.74 9.34
N HIS A 560 -28.58 10.65 9.46
CA HIS A 560 -27.57 10.65 10.50
C HIS A 560 -27.29 12.08 10.96
N VAL A 561 -27.03 12.24 12.26
CA VAL A 561 -26.74 13.54 12.88
C VAL A 561 -25.35 13.51 13.49
N LYS A 562 -24.53 14.52 13.19
CA LYS A 562 -23.13 14.60 13.64
C LYS A 562 -23.04 15.47 14.90
N HIS A 563 -23.27 14.92 16.09
CA HIS A 563 -23.02 15.65 17.34
C HIS A 563 -21.50 15.74 17.65
N TYR A 564 -20.82 16.79 17.15
CA TYR A 564 -19.40 17.04 17.45
C TYR A 564 -19.18 17.82 18.76
N ALA A 565 -19.98 18.84 19.04
CA ALA A 565 -19.74 19.79 20.15
C ALA A 565 -19.92 19.19 21.57
N ASP A 566 -20.76 18.16 21.74
CA ASP A 566 -20.97 17.49 23.02
C ASP A 566 -19.87 16.47 23.35
N TRP A 567 -19.11 16.03 22.36
CA TRP A 567 -18.01 15.08 22.53
C TRP A 567 -16.75 15.74 23.10
N GLU A 568 -16.38 16.93 22.61
CA GLU A 568 -15.24 17.70 23.14
C GLU A 568 -15.48 18.16 24.59
N LYS A 569 -16.72 18.52 24.94
CA LYS A 569 -17.09 18.89 26.33
C LYS A 569 -17.05 17.72 27.32
N LYS A 570 -17.15 16.47 26.83
CA LYS A 570 -17.10 15.24 27.63
C LYS A 570 -15.69 14.67 27.80
N LEU A 571 -14.65 15.45 27.50
CA LEU A 571 -13.24 15.05 27.58
C LEU A 571 -12.54 15.60 28.85
N PRO A 572 -12.86 15.15 30.09
CA PRO A 572 -11.97 15.37 31.21
C PRO A 572 -10.84 14.33 31.17
N GLN A 573 -9.62 14.77 30.86
CA GLN A 573 -8.35 14.18 31.33
C GLN A 573 -8.14 12.65 31.22
N ALA A 574 -8.66 11.96 30.20
CA ALA A 574 -8.39 10.54 30.01
C ALA A 574 -7.32 10.29 28.92
N THR A 575 -6.18 9.76 29.36
CA THR A 575 -5.11 9.17 28.54
C THR A 575 -5.62 8.06 27.61
N ILE A 576 -5.17 8.12 26.35
CA ILE A 576 -4.98 7.02 25.38
C ILE A 576 -6.25 6.24 24.99
N GLU A 577 -6.52 6.22 23.68
CA GLU A 577 -7.63 5.53 22.99
C GLU A 577 -9.03 6.15 23.16
N ALA A 578 -9.24 7.33 22.58
CA ALA A 578 -10.58 7.80 22.24
C ALA A 578 -10.86 7.50 20.75
N THR A 579 -11.57 6.42 20.49
CA THR A 579 -12.20 6.16 19.19
C THR A 579 -13.13 7.33 18.87
N ARG A 580 -13.04 7.89 17.66
CA ARG A 580 -14.00 8.89 17.16
C ARG A 580 -15.43 8.36 17.39
N PRO A 581 -16.40 9.18 17.83
CA PRO A 581 -17.77 8.72 17.85
C PRO A 581 -18.17 8.39 16.40
N MET A 582 -18.68 7.17 16.18
CA MET A 582 -19.57 6.92 15.04
C MET A 582 -20.67 7.98 15.13
N ALA A 583 -21.05 8.58 13.99
CA ALA A 583 -22.30 9.32 13.92
C ALA A 583 -23.37 8.46 14.61
N GLU A 584 -24.00 8.97 15.68
CA GLU A 584 -25.19 8.34 16.18
C GLU A 584 -26.20 8.47 15.04
N LEU A 585 -26.42 7.35 14.33
CA LEU A 585 -27.60 7.20 13.50
C LEU A 585 -28.75 7.65 14.38
N ILE A 586 -29.57 8.58 13.89
CA ILE A 586 -30.89 8.73 14.49
C ILE A 586 -31.45 7.30 14.50
N GLU A 587 -31.80 6.74 15.67
CA GLU A 587 -32.39 5.40 15.81
C GLU A 587 -33.80 5.36 15.17
N ARG A 588 -33.90 5.75 13.90
CA ARG A 588 -35.03 5.55 13.02
C ARG A 588 -34.58 4.56 11.95
N GLN A 589 -35.46 3.61 11.62
CA GLN A 589 -35.22 2.70 10.51
C GLN A 589 -34.97 3.50 9.21
N PRO A 590 -34.20 2.94 8.26
CA PRO A 590 -34.05 3.54 6.93
C PRO A 590 -35.43 3.93 6.37
N VAL A 591 -35.53 5.14 5.80
CA VAL A 591 -36.77 5.58 5.15
C VAL A 591 -36.81 4.99 3.75
N GLU A 592 -37.57 3.92 3.55
CA GLU A 592 -37.81 3.33 2.24
C GLU A 592 -38.74 4.22 1.42
N ILE A 593 -38.28 4.71 0.27
CA ILE A 593 -39.08 5.50 -0.66
C ILE A 593 -39.94 4.57 -1.52
N LEU A 594 -41.26 4.74 -1.40
CA LEU A 594 -42.23 3.89 -2.08
C LEU A 594 -42.12 4.02 -3.60
N PRO A 595 -42.38 2.94 -4.37
CA PRO A 595 -42.27 2.97 -5.83
C PRO A 595 -43.00 4.11 -6.54
N ALA A 596 -44.13 4.57 -6.00
CA ALA A 596 -44.92 5.66 -6.56
C ALA A 596 -44.24 7.04 -6.45
N ASP A 597 -43.33 7.21 -5.49
CA ASP A 597 -42.68 8.50 -5.19
C ASP A 597 -41.20 8.53 -5.64
N ARG A 598 -40.67 7.42 -6.19
CA ARG A 598 -39.24 7.33 -6.60
C ARG A 598 -38.88 8.30 -7.71
N ALA A 599 -39.78 8.51 -8.69
CA ALA A 599 -39.58 9.48 -9.77
C ALA A 599 -39.44 10.89 -9.21
N ASP A 600 -40.44 11.33 -8.45
CA ASP A 600 -40.46 12.63 -7.77
C ASP A 600 -39.23 12.82 -6.88
N PHE A 601 -38.78 11.76 -6.18
CA PHE A 601 -37.59 11.81 -5.34
C PHE A 601 -36.31 12.04 -6.15
N LEU A 602 -36.09 11.29 -7.23
CA LEU A 602 -34.91 11.49 -8.08
C LEU A 602 -34.95 12.87 -8.75
N GLU A 603 -36.11 13.32 -9.23
CA GLU A 603 -36.29 14.66 -9.78
C GLU A 603 -35.98 15.75 -8.75
N ALA A 604 -36.42 15.58 -7.49
CA ALA A 604 -36.11 16.51 -6.41
C ALA A 604 -34.61 16.60 -6.13
N VAL A 605 -33.90 15.47 -6.08
CA VAL A 605 -32.44 15.46 -5.91
C VAL A 605 -31.73 16.13 -7.10
N GLN A 606 -32.19 15.86 -8.33
CA GLN A 606 -31.64 16.50 -9.54
C GLN A 606 -31.86 18.02 -9.52
N ALA A 607 -33.06 18.47 -9.17
CA ALA A 607 -33.40 19.89 -9.05
C ALA A 607 -32.49 20.57 -8.01
N ASP A 608 -32.28 19.95 -6.85
CA ASP A 608 -31.38 20.48 -5.83
C ASP A 608 -29.95 20.68 -6.36
N TYR A 609 -29.36 19.73 -7.08
CA TYR A 609 -28.02 19.89 -7.67
C TYR A 609 -27.93 21.04 -8.68
N LEU A 610 -29.02 21.33 -9.39
CA LEU A 610 -29.08 22.38 -10.40
C LEU A 610 -29.36 23.76 -9.78
N GLU A 611 -30.14 23.82 -8.70
CA GLU A 611 -30.66 25.06 -8.11
C GLU A 611 -29.85 25.58 -6.92
N MET A 612 -29.12 24.73 -6.20
CA MET A 612 -28.26 25.16 -5.09
C MET A 612 -27.33 26.29 -5.55
N SER A 613 -27.17 27.34 -4.75
CA SER A 613 -26.13 28.34 -4.98
C SER A 613 -24.73 27.72 -4.92
N ASP A 614 -23.71 28.39 -5.47
CA ASP A 614 -22.33 27.87 -5.47
C ASP A 614 -21.81 27.56 -4.07
N TYR A 615 -22.14 28.42 -3.10
CA TYR A 615 -21.84 28.21 -1.69
C TYR A 615 -22.55 26.98 -1.12
N GLN A 616 -23.85 26.81 -1.38
CA GLN A 616 -24.60 25.65 -0.90
C GLN A 616 -24.08 24.35 -1.50
N MET A 617 -23.74 24.35 -2.79
CA MET A 617 -23.17 23.19 -3.47
C MET A 617 -21.82 22.80 -2.85
N PHE A 618 -20.97 23.78 -2.57
CA PHE A 618 -19.69 23.58 -1.89
C PHE A 618 -19.84 23.03 -0.46
N GLU A 619 -20.71 23.65 0.35
CA GLU A 619 -20.93 23.26 1.76
C GLU A 619 -21.70 21.94 1.91
N SER A 620 -22.48 21.53 0.89
CA SER A 620 -23.31 20.32 0.91
C SER A 620 -22.50 19.04 1.22
N GLU A 621 -21.26 18.96 0.76
CA GLU A 621 -20.38 17.80 1.00
C GLU A 621 -19.92 17.69 2.46
N TYR A 622 -19.99 18.79 3.23
CA TYR A 622 -19.61 18.83 4.64
C TYR A 622 -20.83 18.66 5.55
N LEU A 623 -21.95 19.28 5.17
CA LEU A 623 -23.22 19.27 5.91
C LEU A 623 -24.15 18.12 5.47
N THR A 624 -23.56 16.95 5.16
CA THR A 624 -24.30 15.72 4.87
C THR A 624 -25.09 15.26 6.09
N CYS A 625 -26.37 14.98 5.90
CA CYS A 625 -27.28 14.55 6.95
C CYS A 625 -28.04 13.26 6.62
N ALA A 626 -27.94 12.76 5.38
CA ALA A 626 -28.46 11.44 5.03
C ALA A 626 -27.56 10.74 3.99
N ASN A 627 -27.57 9.41 4.01
CA ASN A 627 -27.01 8.58 2.95
C ASN A 627 -28.15 7.83 2.27
N VAL A 628 -28.24 7.97 0.95
CA VAL A 628 -29.19 7.23 0.12
C VAL A 628 -28.54 5.95 -0.32
N ASP A 629 -29.22 4.84 -0.12
CA ASP A 629 -28.86 3.52 -0.61
C ASP A 629 -29.91 3.11 -1.66
N MET A 630 -29.48 2.92 -2.90
CA MET A 630 -30.37 2.55 -3.99
C MET A 630 -29.77 1.36 -4.75
N GLN A 631 -30.62 0.43 -5.18
CA GLN A 631 -30.24 -0.69 -6.05
C GLN A 631 -31.10 -0.67 -7.32
N VAL A 632 -30.45 -0.78 -8.47
CA VAL A 632 -31.10 -0.79 -9.79
C VAL A 632 -30.75 -2.06 -10.54
N GLU A 633 -31.75 -2.66 -11.17
CA GLU A 633 -31.67 -3.85 -12.01
C GLU A 633 -32.02 -3.46 -13.44
N TYR A 634 -31.14 -3.73 -14.39
CA TYR A 634 -31.36 -3.41 -15.80
C TYR A 634 -31.81 -4.69 -16.56
N PRO A 635 -33.12 -4.96 -16.70
CA PRO A 635 -33.64 -6.25 -17.16
C PRO A 635 -33.43 -6.51 -18.65
N HIS A 636 -33.20 -5.47 -19.45
CA HIS A 636 -32.88 -5.55 -20.87
C HIS A 636 -31.46 -6.03 -21.14
N LEU A 637 -30.56 -5.89 -20.15
CA LEU A 637 -29.21 -6.43 -20.24
C LEU A 637 -29.24 -7.97 -20.04
N PRO A 638 -28.27 -8.70 -20.62
CA PRO A 638 -28.18 -10.15 -20.40
C PRO A 638 -28.19 -10.51 -18.92
N SER A 639 -28.71 -11.69 -18.55
CA SER A 639 -28.90 -12.10 -17.14
C SER A 639 -27.63 -12.00 -16.27
N TYR A 640 -26.46 -12.09 -16.88
CA TYR A 640 -25.14 -11.97 -16.26
C TYR A 640 -24.64 -10.52 -16.09
N ASN A 641 -25.31 -9.55 -16.71
CA ASN A 641 -25.13 -8.10 -16.57
C ASN A 641 -26.28 -7.42 -15.81
N ARG A 642 -27.41 -8.11 -15.70
CA ARG A 642 -28.64 -7.68 -15.05
C ARG A 642 -28.47 -7.49 -13.52
N PHE A 643 -27.62 -8.30 -12.89
CA PHE A 643 -27.30 -8.26 -11.44
C PHE A 643 -25.98 -7.55 -11.15
N ARG A 644 -25.63 -6.50 -11.90
CA ARG A 644 -24.62 -5.58 -11.36
C ARG A 644 -25.24 -5.02 -10.10
N ASP A 645 -24.74 -5.42 -8.94
CA ASP A 645 -25.12 -4.86 -7.64
C ASP A 645 -24.61 -3.43 -7.57
N ARG A 646 -25.18 -2.57 -8.42
CA ARG A 646 -24.92 -1.15 -8.43
C ARG A 646 -25.69 -0.61 -7.24
N HIS A 647 -25.09 -0.77 -6.08
CA HIS A 647 -25.42 -0.06 -4.88
C HIS A 647 -25.00 1.39 -5.12
N TYR A 648 -25.93 2.34 -5.02
CA TYR A 648 -25.71 3.75 -5.31
C TYR A 648 -25.72 4.58 -4.03
N PRO A 649 -24.61 4.60 -3.28
CA PRO A 649 -24.49 5.47 -2.14
C PRO A 649 -24.26 6.91 -2.64
N PHE A 650 -25.22 7.79 -2.38
CA PHE A 650 -24.99 9.24 -2.45
C PHE A 650 -25.53 9.93 -1.20
N SER A 651 -25.06 11.13 -0.92
CA SER A 651 -25.42 11.84 0.32
C SER A 651 -26.39 12.98 0.04
N ILE A 652 -27.31 13.18 0.99
CA ILE A 652 -28.20 14.34 1.06
C ILE A 652 -27.65 15.27 2.13
N SER A 653 -27.64 16.56 1.83
CA SER A 653 -27.24 17.64 2.72
C SER A 653 -28.45 18.44 3.22
N VAL A 654 -28.23 19.30 4.21
CA VAL A 654 -29.25 20.26 4.68
C VAL A 654 -29.76 21.23 3.60
N TYR A 655 -29.03 21.37 2.48
CA TYR A 655 -29.39 22.27 1.39
C TYR A 655 -30.27 21.63 0.32
N ASN A 656 -30.55 20.34 0.41
CA ASN A 656 -31.44 19.63 -0.50
C ASN A 656 -32.91 19.95 -0.20
N GLN A 657 -33.34 21.16 -0.53
CA GLN A 657 -34.65 21.70 -0.17
C GLN A 657 -35.79 20.93 -0.83
N ASN A 658 -35.67 20.66 -2.14
CA ASN A 658 -36.71 19.95 -2.90
C ASN A 658 -36.91 18.54 -2.33
N VAL A 659 -35.83 17.86 -1.92
CA VAL A 659 -35.93 16.55 -1.27
C VAL A 659 -36.65 16.64 0.08
N PHE A 660 -36.29 17.59 0.93
CA PHE A 660 -36.97 17.75 2.23
C PHE A 660 -38.45 18.11 2.08
N ASP A 661 -38.78 18.96 1.11
CA ASP A 661 -40.16 19.37 0.83
C ASP A 661 -41.00 18.16 0.37
N LEU A 662 -40.45 17.33 -0.53
CA LEU A 662 -41.09 16.08 -0.95
C LEU A 662 -41.29 15.10 0.22
N LEU A 663 -40.26 14.90 1.04
CA LEU A 663 -40.35 13.98 2.18
C LEU A 663 -41.38 14.43 3.21
N GLN A 664 -41.60 15.74 3.37
CA GLN A 664 -42.67 16.28 4.21
C GLN A 664 -44.04 16.15 3.56
N GLU A 665 -44.17 16.48 2.27
CA GLU A 665 -45.45 16.39 1.54
C GLU A 665 -46.00 14.96 1.51
N ARG A 666 -45.12 13.97 1.44
CA ARG A 666 -45.45 12.54 1.38
C ARG A 666 -45.46 11.85 2.75
N ASP A 667 -45.40 12.61 3.85
CA ASP A 667 -45.43 12.12 5.24
C ASP A 667 -44.27 11.14 5.62
N TYR A 668 -43.15 11.16 4.90
CA TYR A 668 -41.95 10.39 5.28
C TYR A 668 -41.21 11.02 6.47
N LEU A 669 -41.24 12.34 6.58
CA LEU A 669 -40.68 13.11 7.70
C LEU A 669 -41.67 14.18 8.18
N ASP A 670 -41.79 14.33 9.50
CA ASP A 670 -42.51 15.46 10.08
C ASP A 670 -41.63 16.72 10.16
N ALA A 671 -42.27 17.88 10.35
CA ALA A 671 -41.57 19.16 10.42
C ALA A 671 -40.54 19.21 11.56
N GLU A 672 -40.84 18.56 12.70
CA GLU A 672 -39.96 18.48 13.86
C GLU A 672 -38.69 17.67 13.55
N ALA A 673 -38.79 16.55 12.84
CA ALA A 673 -37.64 15.77 12.41
C ALA A 673 -36.77 16.52 11.40
N VAL A 674 -37.37 17.25 10.46
CA VAL A 674 -36.60 18.06 9.50
C VAL A 674 -35.84 19.18 10.22
N GLU A 675 -36.48 19.87 11.18
CA GLU A 675 -35.81 20.88 12.00
C GLU A 675 -34.67 20.26 12.81
N TYR A 676 -34.91 19.13 13.47
CA TYR A 676 -33.90 18.39 14.21
C TYR A 676 -32.70 17.96 13.35
N ILE A 677 -32.94 17.44 12.14
CA ILE A 677 -31.89 17.05 11.19
C ILE A 677 -31.07 18.27 10.74
N ARG A 678 -31.74 19.38 10.44
CA ARG A 678 -31.08 20.62 9.98
C ARG A 678 -30.29 21.30 11.10
N GLU A 679 -30.76 21.25 12.34
CA GLU A 679 -30.02 21.78 13.49
C GLU A 679 -28.82 20.91 13.82
N GLY A 680 -28.99 19.58 13.86
CA GLY A 680 -27.92 18.68 14.25
C GLY A 680 -26.80 18.48 13.20
N ALA A 681 -27.00 18.98 11.97
CA ALA A 681 -25.98 18.98 10.93
C ALA A 681 -25.13 20.28 10.92
N LYS A 682 -25.63 21.37 11.51
CA LYS A 682 -24.90 22.64 11.68
C LYS A 682 -24.03 22.59 12.93
#